data_AF-A0A7W1TAC3-F1
#
_entry.id   AF-A0A7W1TAC3-F1
#
_cell.length_a   1.000
_cell.length_b   1.000
_cell.length_c   1.000
_cell.angle_alpha   90.00
_cell.angle_beta   90.00
_cell.angle_gamma   90.00
#
_symmetry.space_group_name_H-M   'P 1'
#
loop_
_entity.id
_entity.type
_entity.pdbx_description
1 polymer ?
#
loop_
_entity_poly.entity_id
_entity_poly.type
_entity_poly.pdbx_seq_one_letter_code
_entity_poly.pdbx_strand_id
1 'polypeptide(L)'
;MAGPQCRIFRSLLVGKSLSLGDGALDVFRFDFAVDQGQVGSAGSARLTSDGGNALPVAVGGGTVAWLHLGDGARHQLMAMDADGRAPHALLPGQAYEVRSLRADSSGVVFAADPVGSFQLFHCGLDGAAPIAWKEDAQGAVAAGPQTGIAFATVDGHLRPRLIEIPPHLELKDVAALVEARNPAVLRRRALLAAALIEARQLRLANLPTLNLGAFYTPAVGIFTNPTTFSGDYLAQNVLRGVLGVTQPLFEWDRNHALSEAGVVRASIARDALAEEVNRQQADAALAFVAWQAYRQRLDHDRELAALAERAAGVLDQQRKAGRSGLEQDLVLEQERVKRRGDVASDERWQRILLERLLGLCGLAAGTPTEPGAPASWELPVDEYPDLLRVALLNHPAMSAAHAALREAFFSSQAGSRYRPTVAVSAGYAYSARNGSDPVDDFTSLGLTGNLPLGWFKDRDLDRAYQERLQEALRAGEEAAALVIRHDLAEAWAAYHQARGELEAGRAGLRAARETLRVAHLRAERAQGGGDAPLTATGLIEIERTALLAERAQADTWQLVAERYIRISQAQGLAAMLAQGMSEPAAPAAAAPGAGVTPPGGDAVVLAAGTTAPASTWAWHRDVILADHGAAALATATSARIDRIYLYIGAAGTVLEGESASAIEAFIASAGNSGVAVWALLGEPEWLQGADGLAPACRRLAAFQEHAAHRFQGLKLDLEPQADPGWAAGGERRLALTNRYLELLRAARTEQPAALWVDCPAQFFRVEQRELLTAIAATTDGATALCYSADPERVVALAREALAAWPKELEFGIELGSGSPADETLRGLAPTRLDTLRQSLAALAGGAAPTHRTALHDLTAVMPAPPSPAQPASPSQPASPPHLPGNQP
;
A
#
# COMPACT_ATOMS: atom_id res chain seq x y z
N MET A 1 12.60 52.22 49.50
CA MET A 1 11.76 52.06 48.29
C MET A 1 12.34 50.92 47.48
N ALA A 2 11.49 49.95 47.10
CA ALA A 2 11.66 48.73 46.27
C ALA A 2 13.10 48.32 45.86
N GLY A 3 13.60 47.09 46.07
CA GLY A 3 13.07 45.78 46.48
C GLY A 3 13.98 44.70 45.86
N PRO A 4 14.07 43.44 46.33
CA PRO A 4 14.75 42.40 45.57
C PRO A 4 13.70 41.51 44.87
N GLN A 5 13.56 41.67 43.55
CA GLN A 5 12.96 40.62 42.73
C GLN A 5 14.07 39.62 42.40
N CYS A 6 14.30 38.65 43.29
CA CYS A 6 14.99 37.42 42.91
C CYS A 6 14.07 36.69 41.91
N ARG A 7 14.48 36.58 40.65
CA ARG A 7 13.76 35.81 39.64
C ARG A 7 14.45 34.46 39.52
N ILE A 8 13.75 33.41 39.96
CA ILE A 8 14.20 32.03 39.80
C ILE A 8 13.76 31.57 38.41
N PHE A 9 14.71 31.19 37.57
CA PHE A 9 14.45 30.60 36.27
C PHE A 9 14.57 29.08 36.41
N ARG A 10 13.52 28.38 35.99
CA ARG A 10 13.42 26.93 36.10
C ARG A 10 13.52 26.33 34.71
N SER A 11 14.47 25.43 34.50
CA SER A 11 14.59 24.69 33.24
C SER A 11 14.61 23.19 33.50
N LEU A 12 13.76 22.47 32.77
CA LEU A 12 13.70 21.01 32.80
C LEU A 12 14.50 20.47 31.63
N LEU A 13 15.47 19.60 31.91
CA LEU A 13 16.29 18.95 30.89
C LEU A 13 16.03 17.45 30.92
N VAL A 14 15.69 16.88 29.76
CA VAL A 14 15.48 15.43 29.60
C VAL A 14 16.75 14.86 28.97
N GLY A 15 17.51 14.08 29.74
CA GLY A 15 18.74 13.45 29.28
C GLY A 15 18.58 11.94 29.17
N LYS A 16 19.08 11.34 28.09
CA LYS A 16 19.23 9.88 27.99
C LYS A 16 20.66 9.53 28.39
N SER A 17 20.83 8.87 29.54
CA SER A 17 22.14 8.35 29.93
C SER A 17 22.50 7.15 29.05
N LEU A 18 23.60 7.24 28.30
CA LEU A 18 24.19 6.13 27.55
C LEU A 18 25.13 5.34 28.47
N SER A 19 24.57 4.57 29.41
CA SER A 19 25.29 3.45 30.04
C SER A 19 24.78 2.14 29.46
N LEU A 20 25.72 1.27 29.06
CA LEU A 20 25.46 -0.08 28.55
C LEU A 20 24.84 -0.94 29.67
N GLY A 21 23.52 -0.99 29.74
CA GLY A 21 22.76 -1.83 30.67
C GLY A 21 21.67 -1.02 31.36
N ASP A 22 20.42 -1.28 30.97
CA ASP A 22 19.18 -0.66 31.46
C ASP A 22 18.96 0.80 31.04
N GLY A 23 18.13 0.99 29.99
CA GLY A 23 17.79 2.30 29.43
C GLY A 23 16.95 3.17 30.36
N ALA A 24 17.52 3.64 31.46
CA ALA A 24 16.92 4.60 32.36
C ALA A 24 16.89 6.01 31.72
N LEU A 25 15.72 6.64 31.72
CA LEU A 25 15.55 8.05 31.36
C LEU A 25 15.65 8.87 32.65
N ASP A 26 16.68 9.70 32.76
CA ASP A 26 16.85 10.59 33.91
C ASP A 26 16.33 11.98 33.56
N VAL A 27 15.31 12.42 34.28
CA VAL A 27 14.78 13.79 34.19
C VAL A 27 15.42 14.62 35.28
N PHE A 28 16.06 15.72 34.91
CA PHE A 28 16.73 16.61 35.84
C PHE A 28 16.03 17.97 35.87
N ARG A 29 15.74 18.45 37.09
CA ARG A 29 15.32 19.83 37.33
C ARG A 29 16.56 20.64 37.72
N PHE A 30 16.79 21.72 36.99
CA PHE A 30 17.81 22.70 37.33
C PHE A 30 17.12 24.00 37.75
N ASP A 31 17.35 24.39 39.00
CA ASP A 31 16.87 25.65 39.55
C ASP A 31 18.02 26.66 39.48
N PHE A 32 17.82 27.77 38.77
CA PHE A 32 18.77 28.87 38.67
C PHE A 32 18.18 30.09 39.37
N ALA A 33 18.92 30.65 40.34
CA ALA A 33 18.56 31.91 40.97
C ALA A 33 19.37 33.04 40.32
N VAL A 34 18.70 34.12 39.94
CA VAL A 34 19.37 35.35 39.52
C VAL A 34 19.17 36.40 40.60
N ASP A 35 20.21 36.62 41.39
CA ASP A 35 20.26 37.70 42.37
C ASP A 35 21.32 38.72 41.93
N GLN A 36 20.90 39.98 41.83
CA GLN A 36 21.74 41.11 41.37
C GLN A 36 22.53 40.86 40.06
N GLY A 37 21.96 40.09 39.13
CA GLY A 37 22.59 39.81 37.84
C GLY A 37 23.63 38.68 37.86
N GLN A 38 23.85 38.01 39.00
CA GLN A 38 24.62 36.77 39.07
C GLN A 38 23.68 35.57 39.03
N VAL A 39 23.93 34.65 38.09
CA VAL A 39 23.22 33.36 37.98
C VAL A 39 23.90 32.34 38.89
N GLY A 40 23.29 32.00 40.02
CA GLY A 40 23.72 30.92 40.90
C GLY A 40 22.90 29.65 40.67
N SER A 41 23.51 28.46 40.74
CA SER A 41 22.74 27.22 40.81
C SER A 41 22.08 27.12 42.19
N ALA A 42 20.75 27.15 42.22
CA ALA A 42 19.97 26.99 43.45
C ALA A 42 19.76 25.51 43.81
N GLY A 43 20.10 24.60 42.90
CA GLY A 43 20.10 23.16 43.10
C GLY A 43 19.85 22.38 41.80
N SER A 44 20.23 21.12 41.80
CA SER A 44 19.82 20.14 40.79
C SER A 44 19.11 18.98 41.50
N ALA A 45 17.89 18.67 41.09
CA ALA A 45 17.16 17.52 41.60
C ALA A 45 17.00 16.47 40.48
N ARG A 46 17.47 15.24 40.72
CA ARG A 46 17.16 14.07 39.89
C ARG A 46 15.74 13.65 40.23
N LEU A 47 14.86 13.66 39.23
CA LEU A 47 13.42 13.53 39.47
C LEU A 47 12.93 12.08 39.34
N THR A 48 13.63 11.23 38.60
CA THR A 48 13.27 9.81 38.41
C THR A 48 14.51 8.95 38.19
N SER A 49 14.55 7.72 38.73
CA SER A 49 15.61 6.73 38.49
C SER A 49 15.12 5.36 38.03
N ASP A 50 13.80 5.14 37.93
CA ASP A 50 13.28 3.77 37.88
C ASP A 50 12.71 3.42 36.50
N GLY A 51 13.25 2.33 35.94
CA GLY A 51 13.03 1.87 34.58
C GLY A 51 11.59 1.44 34.32
N GLY A 52 11.00 1.97 33.24
CA GLY A 52 9.69 1.56 32.72
C GLY A 52 8.79 2.68 32.21
N ASN A 53 9.15 3.94 32.44
CA ASN A 53 8.25 5.08 32.17
C ASN A 53 8.30 5.58 30.71
N ALA A 54 7.15 6.05 30.20
CA ALA A 54 7.05 6.70 28.89
C ALA A 54 7.70 8.10 28.88
N LEU A 55 8.03 8.62 27.68
CA LEU A 55 8.62 9.96 27.52
C LEU A 55 7.72 11.05 28.16
N PRO A 56 8.27 11.93 29.01
CA PRO A 56 7.52 13.06 29.55
C PRO A 56 7.07 14.00 28.43
N VAL A 57 5.83 14.50 28.53
CA VAL A 57 5.23 15.43 27.58
C VAL A 57 5.02 16.77 28.28
N ALA A 58 5.57 17.84 27.70
CA ALA A 58 5.35 19.20 28.18
C ALA A 58 3.90 19.62 27.90
N VAL A 59 3.23 20.13 28.93
CA VAL A 59 1.87 20.68 28.88
C VAL A 59 1.96 22.19 29.09
N GLY A 60 1.00 22.95 28.53
CA GLY A 60 0.96 24.41 28.70
C GLY A 60 1.11 24.85 30.17
N GLY A 61 1.69 26.02 30.42
CA GLY A 61 1.88 26.55 31.78
C GLY A 61 3.07 25.97 32.55
N GLY A 62 3.97 25.24 31.88
CA GLY A 62 5.20 24.71 32.48
C GLY A 62 5.04 23.38 33.21
N THR A 63 3.87 22.78 33.15
CA THR A 63 3.59 21.44 33.70
C THR A 63 4.18 20.37 32.78
N VAL A 64 4.73 19.31 33.35
CA VAL A 64 5.19 18.12 32.63
C VAL A 64 4.37 16.92 33.10
N ALA A 65 3.82 16.16 32.16
CA ALA A 65 3.07 14.95 32.44
C ALA A 65 3.81 13.70 31.91
N TRP A 66 3.74 12.59 32.63
CA TRP A 66 4.34 11.31 32.20
C TRP A 66 3.54 10.13 32.74
N LEU A 67 3.79 8.95 32.17
CA LEU A 67 3.23 7.70 32.66
C LEU A 67 4.20 7.05 33.63
N HIS A 68 3.73 6.78 34.83
CA HIS A 68 4.43 6.01 35.85
C HIS A 68 3.88 4.59 35.89
N LEU A 69 4.73 3.58 35.72
CA LEU A 69 4.32 2.19 35.88
C LEU A 69 4.20 1.88 37.39
N GLY A 70 2.98 1.69 37.88
CA GLY A 70 2.75 1.33 39.29
C GLY A 70 2.92 -0.17 39.55
N ASP A 71 2.90 -0.55 40.82
CA ASP A 71 2.87 -1.95 41.28
C ASP A 71 1.65 -2.67 40.69
N GLY A 72 1.86 -3.50 39.67
CA GLY A 72 0.79 -4.22 38.96
C GLY A 72 0.71 -3.99 37.45
N ALA A 73 1.75 -3.42 36.82
CA ALA A 73 1.84 -3.20 35.37
C ALA A 73 0.76 -2.28 34.77
N ARG A 74 0.09 -1.49 35.60
CA ARG A 74 -0.84 -0.44 35.18
C ARG A 74 -0.16 0.92 35.30
N HIS A 75 -0.49 1.83 34.38
CA HIS A 75 0.12 3.15 34.32
C HIS A 75 -0.70 4.15 35.13
N GLN A 76 -0.03 4.96 35.94
CA GLN A 76 -0.57 6.17 36.53
C GLN A 76 -0.11 7.38 35.72
N LEU A 77 -1.05 8.25 35.35
CA LEU A 77 -0.72 9.53 34.74
C LEU A 77 -0.26 10.50 35.84
N MET A 78 1.02 10.82 35.84
CA MET A 78 1.64 11.75 36.77
C MET A 78 1.80 13.11 36.12
N ALA A 79 1.65 14.17 36.91
CA ALA A 79 2.03 15.52 36.50
C ALA A 79 2.86 16.19 37.58
N MET A 80 3.66 17.14 37.13
CA MET A 80 4.45 18.02 37.97
C MET A 80 4.43 19.41 37.37
N ASP A 81 4.14 20.41 38.18
CA ASP A 81 4.19 21.81 37.75
C ASP A 81 5.64 22.27 37.53
N ALA A 82 5.80 23.39 36.80
CA ALA A 82 7.10 24.05 36.66
C ALA A 82 7.67 24.45 38.02
N ASP A 83 6.82 24.59 39.04
CA ASP A 83 7.26 24.97 40.39
C ASP A 83 7.92 23.85 41.17
N GLY A 84 7.91 22.63 40.62
CA GLY A 84 8.60 21.50 41.18
C GLY A 84 7.95 20.94 42.44
N ARG A 85 6.64 21.12 42.58
CA ARG A 85 5.85 20.39 43.58
C ARG A 85 5.99 18.89 43.34
N ALA A 86 5.84 18.09 44.40
CA ALA A 86 5.96 16.65 44.29
C ALA A 86 5.06 16.12 43.16
N PRO A 87 5.54 15.14 42.37
CA PRO A 87 4.71 14.47 41.37
C PRO A 87 3.38 14.06 41.99
N HIS A 88 2.28 14.46 41.38
CA HIS A 88 0.96 14.04 41.81
C HIS A 88 0.30 13.26 40.67
N ALA A 89 -0.45 12.24 41.03
CA ALA A 89 -1.30 11.56 40.07
C ALA A 89 -2.38 12.56 39.63
N LEU A 90 -2.48 12.81 38.32
CA LEU A 90 -3.65 13.49 37.76
C LEU A 90 -4.92 12.64 37.96
N LEU A 91 -4.74 11.35 38.25
CA LEU A 91 -5.79 10.36 38.43
C LEU A 91 -5.62 9.55 39.72
N PRO A 92 -5.94 10.13 40.89
CA PRO A 92 -5.89 9.40 42.13
C PRO A 92 -6.97 8.30 42.16
N GLY A 93 -6.56 7.05 42.35
CA GLY A 93 -7.47 5.94 42.68
C GLY A 93 -7.92 5.03 41.53
N GLN A 94 -7.53 5.28 40.27
CA GLN A 94 -7.74 4.34 39.16
C GLN A 94 -6.45 4.17 38.36
N ALA A 95 -5.89 2.96 38.39
CA ALA A 95 -4.77 2.61 37.52
C ALA A 95 -5.32 2.19 36.16
N TYR A 96 -4.97 2.94 35.12
CA TYR A 96 -5.40 2.70 33.74
C TYR A 96 -4.29 2.00 32.96
N GLU A 97 -4.65 1.22 31.95
CA GLU A 97 -3.70 0.95 30.87
C GLU A 97 -3.72 2.18 29.95
N VAL A 98 -2.68 3.03 30.03
CA VAL A 98 -2.59 4.23 29.19
C VAL A 98 -1.65 3.97 28.02
N ARG A 99 -2.10 4.19 26.78
CA ARG A 99 -1.32 3.87 25.57
C ARG A 99 -0.88 5.06 24.74
N SER A 100 -1.46 6.24 24.95
CA SER A 100 -1.00 7.46 24.27
C SER A 100 -1.18 8.67 25.16
N LEU A 101 -0.20 9.58 25.12
CA LEU A 101 -0.23 10.84 25.83
C LEU A 101 0.01 11.97 24.83
N ARG A 102 -0.93 12.91 24.74
CA ARG A 102 -0.75 14.17 24.01
C ARG A 102 -1.09 15.31 24.95
N ALA A 103 -0.29 16.35 24.92
CA ALA A 103 -0.57 17.58 25.62
C ALA A 103 -1.06 18.65 24.64
N ASP A 104 -1.98 19.48 25.07
CA ASP A 104 -2.32 20.74 24.43
C ASP A 104 -2.30 21.89 25.46
N SER A 105 -2.78 23.07 25.06
CA SER A 105 -2.83 24.23 25.95
C SER A 105 -3.88 24.10 27.07
N SER A 106 -4.85 23.19 26.95
CA SER A 106 -5.95 22.98 27.90
C SER A 106 -5.73 21.79 28.84
N GLY A 107 -4.86 20.85 28.50
CA GLY A 107 -4.61 19.69 29.34
C GLY A 107 -3.87 18.56 28.64
N VAL A 108 -4.10 17.35 29.16
CA VAL A 108 -3.54 16.11 28.65
C VAL A 108 -4.67 15.26 28.08
N VAL A 109 -4.59 14.96 26.79
CA VAL A 109 -5.41 13.96 26.13
C VAL A 109 -4.68 12.62 26.20
N PHE A 110 -5.35 11.60 26.75
CA PHE A 110 -4.78 10.27 26.86
C PHE A 110 -5.79 9.18 26.55
N ALA A 111 -5.29 8.09 25.99
CA ALA A 111 -6.06 6.88 25.73
C ALA A 111 -5.93 5.95 26.93
N ALA A 112 -7.01 5.72 27.67
CA ALA A 112 -7.02 4.83 28.82
C ALA A 112 -8.07 3.73 28.66
N ASP A 113 -7.74 2.53 29.15
CA ASP A 113 -8.67 1.42 29.22
C ASP A 113 -9.13 1.15 30.67
N PRO A 114 -10.33 1.63 31.06
CA PRO A 114 -10.92 1.31 32.36
C PRO A 114 -11.68 -0.04 32.42
N VAL A 115 -12.11 -0.64 31.28
CA VAL A 115 -13.08 -1.76 31.25
C VAL A 115 -12.87 -2.77 30.09
N GLY A 116 -11.68 -2.85 29.50
CA GLY A 116 -11.39 -3.64 28.29
C GLY A 116 -11.62 -2.89 26.95
N SER A 117 -11.87 -1.58 26.98
CA SER A 117 -11.99 -0.71 25.79
C SER A 117 -11.30 0.64 26.02
N PHE A 118 -10.41 1.02 25.10
CA PHE A 118 -9.68 2.29 25.17
C PHE A 118 -10.61 3.47 24.84
N GLN A 119 -10.78 4.38 25.80
CA GLN A 119 -11.48 5.65 25.62
C GLN A 119 -10.47 6.81 25.64
N LEU A 120 -10.75 7.86 24.88
CA LEU A 120 -10.00 9.11 24.96
C LEU A 120 -10.54 9.95 26.12
N PHE A 121 -9.64 10.35 26.99
CA PHE A 121 -9.92 11.23 28.10
C PHE A 121 -9.11 12.50 27.93
N HIS A 122 -9.74 13.64 28.22
CA HIS A 122 -9.05 14.90 28.44
C HIS A 122 -9.05 15.18 29.94
N CYS A 123 -7.86 15.26 30.53
CA CYS A 123 -7.68 15.70 31.90
C CYS A 123 -7.10 17.11 31.89
N GLY A 124 -7.83 18.05 32.49
CA GLY A 124 -7.33 19.40 32.72
C GLY A 124 -6.13 19.39 33.67
N LEU A 125 -5.29 20.41 33.58
CA LEU A 125 -4.14 20.55 34.48
C LEU A 125 -4.52 20.90 35.93
N ASP A 126 -5.79 21.21 36.16
CA ASP A 126 -6.37 21.52 37.47
C ASP A 126 -6.62 20.28 38.34
N GLY A 127 -6.36 19.08 37.80
CA GLY A 127 -6.63 17.82 38.50
C GLY A 127 -8.11 17.47 38.55
N ALA A 128 -8.94 18.10 37.73
CA ALA A 128 -10.32 17.68 37.55
C ALA A 128 -10.39 16.25 37.01
N ALA A 129 -11.44 15.51 37.38
CA ALA A 129 -11.66 14.17 36.86
C ALA A 129 -11.65 14.20 35.32
N PRO A 130 -11.04 13.20 34.64
CA PRO A 130 -10.94 13.23 33.20
C PRO A 130 -12.33 13.20 32.62
N ILE A 131 -12.55 14.10 31.67
CA ILE A 131 -13.78 14.14 30.92
C ILE A 131 -13.52 13.29 29.68
N ALA A 132 -14.43 12.34 29.38
CA ALA A 132 -14.39 11.63 28.11
C ALA A 132 -14.35 12.67 26.99
N TRP A 133 -13.27 12.64 26.19
CA TRP A 133 -12.99 13.69 25.23
C TRP A 133 -14.00 13.58 24.08
N LYS A 134 -15.02 14.44 24.13
CA LYS A 134 -16.02 14.63 23.08
C LYS A 134 -15.63 15.88 22.31
N GLU A 135 -14.87 15.73 21.23
CA GLU A 135 -14.56 16.88 20.39
C GLU A 135 -15.85 17.37 19.71
N ASP A 136 -16.08 18.69 19.69
CA ASP A 136 -17.13 19.39 18.92
C ASP A 136 -16.83 19.33 17.40
N ALA A 137 -16.45 18.17 16.89
CA ALA A 137 -16.31 17.92 15.47
C ALA A 137 -17.71 17.74 14.88
N GLN A 138 -18.01 18.44 13.78
CA GLN A 138 -19.26 18.39 13.01
C GLN A 138 -19.55 17.02 12.33
N GLY A 139 -19.13 15.92 12.95
CA GLY A 139 -19.38 14.53 12.57
C GLY A 139 -19.11 13.55 13.71
N ALA A 140 -19.29 13.97 14.97
CA ALA A 140 -18.99 13.15 16.14
C ALA A 140 -19.83 11.86 16.18
N VAL A 141 -19.18 10.73 15.93
CA VAL A 141 -19.66 9.42 16.37
C VAL A 141 -19.72 9.48 17.88
N ALA A 142 -20.91 9.33 18.48
CA ALA A 142 -21.03 9.23 19.92
C ALA A 142 -20.11 8.10 20.42
N ALA A 143 -19.28 8.38 21.43
CA ALA A 143 -18.42 7.38 22.05
C ALA A 143 -19.27 6.26 22.69
N GLY A 144 -19.72 5.32 21.87
CA GLY A 144 -20.33 4.08 22.29
C GLY A 144 -19.27 3.11 22.80
N PRO A 145 -19.66 2.03 23.47
CA PRO A 145 -18.75 0.98 23.96
C PRO A 145 -17.91 0.30 22.85
N GLN A 146 -18.14 0.65 21.58
CA GLN A 146 -17.48 0.09 20.39
C GLN A 146 -16.55 1.09 19.68
N THR A 147 -16.16 2.22 20.28
CA THR A 147 -15.16 3.11 19.65
C THR A 147 -13.73 2.70 20.03
N GLY A 148 -12.91 2.33 19.05
CA GLY A 148 -11.47 2.15 19.19
C GLY A 148 -10.68 3.39 18.80
N ILE A 149 -9.42 3.47 19.20
CA ILE A 149 -8.50 4.55 18.80
C ILE A 149 -7.55 3.98 17.75
N ALA A 150 -7.55 4.57 16.57
CA ALA A 150 -6.51 4.40 15.57
C ALA A 150 -5.67 5.67 15.48
N PHE A 151 -4.56 5.61 14.76
CA PHE A 151 -3.77 6.78 14.42
C PHE A 151 -3.70 6.91 12.91
N ALA A 152 -4.01 8.09 12.39
CA ALA A 152 -3.86 8.44 10.98
C ALA A 152 -2.83 9.57 10.86
N THR A 153 -1.99 9.52 9.83
CA THR A 153 -1.08 10.62 9.54
C THR A 153 -1.85 11.66 8.74
N VAL A 154 -2.07 12.84 9.31
CA VAL A 154 -2.69 14.00 8.65
C VAL A 154 -1.64 15.10 8.62
N ASP A 155 -1.26 15.54 7.41
CA ASP A 155 -0.21 16.54 7.18
C ASP A 155 1.16 16.18 7.80
N GLY A 156 1.51 14.89 7.80
CA GLY A 156 2.76 14.41 8.39
C GLY A 156 2.76 14.28 9.93
N HIS A 157 1.64 14.58 10.59
CA HIS A 157 1.47 14.40 12.03
C HIS A 157 0.56 13.21 12.33
N LEU A 158 0.96 12.33 13.26
CA LEU A 158 0.06 11.31 13.79
C LEU A 158 -1.08 11.99 14.56
N ARG A 159 -2.32 11.82 14.10
CA ARG A 159 -3.53 12.22 14.81
C ARG A 159 -4.31 10.97 15.23
N PRO A 160 -4.74 10.87 16.51
CA PRO A 160 -5.66 9.82 16.90
C PRO A 160 -7.00 10.03 16.16
N ARG A 161 -7.55 8.96 15.60
CA ARG A 161 -8.88 8.92 14.99
C ARG A 161 -9.68 7.86 15.73
N LEU A 162 -10.86 8.24 16.22
CA LEU A 162 -11.81 7.26 16.73
C LEU A 162 -12.36 6.45 15.54
N ILE A 163 -12.25 5.13 15.63
CA ILE A 163 -12.85 4.20 14.68
C ILE A 163 -13.97 3.49 15.41
N GLU A 164 -15.17 3.58 14.87
CA GLU A 164 -16.29 2.75 15.30
C GLU A 164 -16.04 1.31 14.85
N ILE A 165 -16.01 0.38 15.81
CA ILE A 165 -15.91 -1.05 15.53
C ILE A 165 -17.33 -1.52 15.23
N PRO A 166 -17.63 -1.95 14.00
CA PRO A 166 -18.97 -2.38 13.67
C PRO A 166 -19.33 -3.65 14.47
N PRO A 167 -20.61 -3.86 14.82
CA PRO A 167 -21.06 -5.07 15.50
C PRO A 167 -20.83 -6.33 14.65
N HIS A 168 -20.76 -6.16 13.33
CA HIS A 168 -20.38 -7.18 12.38
C HIS A 168 -19.14 -6.73 11.60
N LEU A 169 -18.04 -7.48 11.71
CA LEU A 169 -16.84 -7.21 10.93
C LEU A 169 -17.03 -7.75 9.51
N GLU A 170 -16.89 -6.91 8.51
CA GLU A 170 -16.66 -7.35 7.14
C GLU A 170 -15.16 -7.51 6.89
N LEU A 171 -14.77 -8.21 5.81
CA LEU A 171 -13.34 -8.42 5.51
C LEU A 171 -12.58 -7.09 5.35
N LYS A 172 -13.25 -6.06 4.80
CA LYS A 172 -12.69 -4.70 4.69
C LYS A 172 -12.42 -4.06 6.05
N ASP A 173 -13.29 -4.31 7.03
CA ASP A 173 -13.13 -3.79 8.38
C ASP A 173 -11.99 -4.51 9.09
N VAL A 174 -11.87 -5.83 8.89
CA VAL A 174 -10.74 -6.63 9.36
C VAL A 174 -9.42 -6.09 8.81
N ALA A 175 -9.31 -5.87 7.51
CA ALA A 175 -8.09 -5.36 6.90
C ALA A 175 -7.71 -3.96 7.41
N ALA A 176 -8.70 -3.07 7.55
CA ALA A 176 -8.52 -1.74 8.10
C ALA A 176 -8.09 -1.76 9.57
N LEU A 177 -8.69 -2.64 10.39
CA LEU A 177 -8.34 -2.81 11.80
C LEU A 177 -6.94 -3.40 11.98
N VAL A 178 -6.56 -4.39 11.17
CA VAL A 178 -5.19 -4.95 11.16
C VAL A 178 -4.19 -3.84 10.86
N GLU A 179 -4.39 -3.09 9.79
CA GLU A 179 -3.49 -2.00 9.43
C GLU A 179 -3.43 -0.92 10.54
N ALA A 180 -4.56 -0.60 11.16
CA ALA A 180 -4.64 0.45 12.18
C ALA A 180 -4.05 0.03 13.53
N ARG A 181 -4.26 -1.22 13.97
CA ARG A 181 -4.12 -1.63 15.38
C ARG A 181 -3.26 -2.86 15.62
N ASN A 182 -2.90 -3.62 14.58
CA ASN A 182 -2.07 -4.81 14.79
C ASN A 182 -0.71 -4.42 15.39
N PRO A 183 -0.27 -5.06 16.50
CA PRO A 183 0.94 -4.67 17.21
C PRO A 183 2.22 -4.88 16.39
N ALA A 184 2.26 -5.87 15.48
CA ALA A 184 3.39 -6.09 14.59
C ALA A 184 3.50 -4.97 13.56
N VAL A 185 2.37 -4.56 12.96
CA VAL A 185 2.28 -3.43 12.03
C VAL A 185 2.72 -2.13 12.72
N LEU A 186 2.23 -1.86 13.94
CA LEU A 186 2.63 -0.68 14.71
C LEU A 186 4.13 -0.66 15.02
N ARG A 187 4.74 -1.80 15.33
CA ARG A 187 6.19 -1.92 15.51
C ARG A 187 6.95 -1.57 14.24
N ARG A 188 6.49 -2.03 13.07
CA ARG A 188 7.10 -1.70 11.77
C ARG A 188 6.95 -0.22 11.42
N ARG A 189 5.80 0.40 11.73
CA ARG A 189 5.60 1.85 11.59
C ARG A 189 6.59 2.65 12.44
N ALA A 190 6.85 2.22 13.68
CA ALA A 190 7.85 2.86 14.53
C ALA A 190 9.27 2.75 13.94
N LEU A 191 9.62 1.61 13.35
CA LEU A 191 10.91 1.45 12.65
C LEU A 191 11.02 2.33 11.40
N LEU A 192 9.95 2.47 10.62
CA LEU A 192 9.90 3.42 9.50
C LEU A 192 10.08 4.86 9.98
N ALA A 193 9.39 5.26 11.06
CA ALA A 193 9.56 6.59 11.65
C ALA A 193 11.02 6.83 12.10
N ALA A 194 11.65 5.85 12.74
CA ALA A 194 13.06 5.92 13.13
C ALA A 194 13.98 6.07 11.90
N ALA A 195 13.76 5.29 10.84
CA ALA A 195 14.53 5.38 9.60
C ALA A 195 14.36 6.75 8.90
N LEU A 196 13.15 7.33 8.92
CA LEU A 196 12.90 8.67 8.39
C LEU A 196 13.61 9.76 9.21
N ILE A 197 13.67 9.61 10.53
CA ILE A 197 14.43 10.52 11.41
C ILE A 197 15.92 10.41 11.11
N GLU A 198 16.45 9.20 10.96
CA GLU A 198 17.85 8.96 10.61
C GLU A 198 18.20 9.59 9.25
N ALA A 199 17.36 9.38 8.22
CA ALA A 199 17.55 10.00 6.91
C ALA A 199 17.58 11.53 6.98
N ARG A 200 16.73 12.14 7.82
CA ARG A 200 16.75 13.59 8.07
C ARG A 200 18.01 14.03 8.81
N GLN A 201 18.46 13.30 9.82
CA GLN A 201 19.69 13.61 10.56
C GLN A 201 20.91 13.59 9.65
N LEU A 202 20.99 12.64 8.71
CA LEU A 202 22.09 12.57 7.75
C LEU A 202 22.12 13.78 6.79
N ARG A 203 20.95 14.34 6.43
CA ARG A 203 20.89 15.60 5.66
C ARG A 203 21.43 16.80 6.44
N LEU A 204 21.25 16.82 7.76
CA LEU A 204 21.76 17.90 8.61
C LEU A 204 23.29 17.90 8.70
N ALA A 205 23.96 16.78 8.39
CA ALA A 205 25.42 16.69 8.44
C ALA A 205 26.13 17.62 7.43
N ASN A 206 25.43 18.09 6.40
CA ASN A 206 25.95 19.07 5.44
C ASN A 206 25.73 20.53 5.86
N LEU A 207 24.93 20.77 6.89
CA LEU A 207 24.60 22.12 7.33
C LEU A 207 25.61 22.61 8.39
N PRO A 208 25.80 23.93 8.50
CA PRO A 208 26.60 24.50 9.57
C PRO A 208 26.01 24.13 10.93
N THR A 209 26.85 23.67 11.85
CA THR A 209 26.45 23.34 13.22
C THR A 209 26.73 24.51 14.14
N LEU A 210 25.69 25.05 14.77
CA LEU A 210 25.80 26.08 15.80
C LEU A 210 26.02 25.39 17.16
N ASN A 211 27.15 25.65 17.78
CA ASN A 211 27.54 25.13 19.09
C ASN A 211 27.49 26.28 20.11
N LEU A 212 26.72 26.11 21.18
CA LEU A 212 26.71 27.01 22.32
C LEU A 212 27.26 26.26 23.54
N GLY A 213 28.30 26.80 24.18
CA GLY A 213 28.92 26.21 25.36
C GLY A 213 29.13 27.25 26.45
N ALA A 214 28.93 26.84 27.70
CA ALA A 214 29.30 27.61 28.87
C ALA A 214 30.22 26.75 29.75
N PHE A 215 31.40 27.27 30.05
CA PHE A 215 32.45 26.54 30.78
C PHE A 215 32.87 27.35 32.00
N TYR A 216 32.98 26.71 33.15
CA TYR A 216 33.54 27.32 34.35
C TYR A 216 34.85 26.63 34.73
N THR A 217 35.93 27.40 34.82
CA THR A 217 37.25 26.89 35.19
C THR A 217 37.63 27.44 36.56
N PRO A 218 37.47 26.65 37.64
CA PRO A 218 37.69 27.12 39.01
C PRO A 218 39.18 27.39 39.32
N ALA A 219 40.10 26.61 38.76
CA ALA A 219 41.53 26.81 38.97
C ALA A 219 42.35 26.43 37.74
N VAL A 220 43.25 27.31 37.33
CA VAL A 220 44.25 27.05 36.30
C VAL A 220 45.56 26.79 37.03
N GLY A 221 46.01 25.53 37.09
CA GLY A 221 47.34 25.22 37.59
C GLY A 221 48.43 25.85 36.71
N ILE A 222 49.62 26.10 37.27
CA ILE A 222 50.79 26.70 36.57
C ILE A 222 51.23 25.89 35.33
N PHE A 223 50.74 24.65 35.18
CA PHE A 223 51.04 23.74 34.06
C PHE A 223 49.81 23.33 33.25
N THR A 224 48.87 24.25 32.99
CA THR A 224 47.86 23.95 31.98
C THR A 224 48.48 24.04 30.59
N ASN A 225 48.20 23.02 29.78
CA ASN A 225 48.77 22.82 28.46
C ASN A 225 48.44 24.05 27.56
N PRO A 226 49.44 24.84 27.10
CA PRO A 226 49.19 26.07 26.33
C PRO A 226 48.58 25.83 24.94
N THR A 227 48.39 24.57 24.57
CA THR A 227 47.90 24.15 23.25
C THR A 227 46.39 24.21 23.10
N THR A 228 45.61 24.32 24.18
CA THR A 228 44.15 24.38 24.08
C THR A 228 43.58 25.78 24.01
N PHE A 229 44.28 26.82 24.50
CA PHE A 229 43.73 28.19 24.51
C PHE A 229 44.82 29.25 24.36
N SER A 230 44.77 30.03 23.28
CA SER A 230 45.61 31.22 23.09
C SER A 230 45.04 32.37 23.91
N GLY A 231 45.68 32.67 25.05
CA GLY A 231 45.30 33.77 25.95
C GLY A 231 46.05 33.62 27.27
N ASP A 232 46.80 34.65 27.64
CA ASP A 232 47.80 34.63 28.70
C ASP A 232 47.14 34.81 30.08
N TYR A 233 46.67 33.75 30.77
CA TYR A 233 46.05 33.94 32.10
C TYR A 233 46.26 32.82 33.13
N LEU A 234 46.96 33.19 34.22
CA LEU A 234 46.92 32.59 35.56
C LEU A 234 45.58 32.86 36.29
N ALA A 235 44.46 33.08 35.58
CA ALA A 235 43.19 33.50 36.15
C ALA A 235 42.40 32.31 36.74
N GLN A 236 42.09 32.35 38.04
CA GLN A 236 41.17 31.42 38.68
C GLN A 236 39.71 31.91 38.52
N ASN A 237 38.74 31.00 38.63
CA ASN A 237 37.29 31.30 38.60
C ASN A 237 36.80 32.02 37.33
N VAL A 238 37.20 31.53 36.15
CA VAL A 238 36.76 32.09 34.86
C VAL A 238 35.51 31.37 34.37
N LEU A 239 34.44 32.12 34.12
CA LEU A 239 33.27 31.69 33.36
C LEU A 239 33.47 32.08 31.89
N ARG A 240 33.29 31.14 30.97
CA ARG A 240 33.42 31.36 29.53
C ARG A 240 32.17 30.93 28.79
N GLY A 241 31.55 31.84 28.06
CA GLY A 241 30.53 31.55 27.05
C GLY A 241 31.18 31.45 25.67
N VAL A 242 30.82 30.43 24.89
CA VAL A 242 31.31 30.21 23.51
C VAL A 242 30.10 30.01 22.60
N LEU A 243 30.04 30.79 21.53
CA LEU A 243 29.11 30.62 20.42
C LEU A 243 29.93 30.35 19.16
N GLY A 244 29.89 29.13 18.64
CA GLY A 244 30.66 28.70 17.49
C GLY A 244 29.80 28.13 16.36
N VAL A 245 30.23 28.28 15.12
CA VAL A 245 29.69 27.62 13.94
C VAL A 245 30.77 26.74 13.33
N THR A 246 30.47 25.48 13.06
CA THR A 246 31.38 24.55 12.38
C THR A 246 30.74 24.01 11.10
N GLN A 247 31.46 24.09 9.98
CA GLN A 247 31.03 23.63 8.66
C GLN A 247 32.07 22.66 8.05
N PRO A 248 31.69 21.42 7.70
CA PRO A 248 32.54 20.54 6.90
C PRO A 248 32.65 21.07 5.46
N LEU A 249 33.86 21.08 4.89
CA LEU A 249 34.14 21.59 3.54
C LEU A 249 34.21 20.50 2.46
N PHE A 250 34.82 19.35 2.77
CA PHE A 250 35.12 18.32 1.76
C PHE A 250 34.28 17.04 1.92
N GLU A 251 33.32 17.03 2.84
CA GLU A 251 32.48 15.85 3.09
C GLU A 251 31.18 15.86 2.28
N TRP A 252 30.96 16.84 1.41
CA TRP A 252 29.67 17.01 0.71
C TRP A 252 29.24 15.75 -0.04
N ASP A 253 30.10 15.18 -0.88
CA ASP A 253 29.77 13.97 -1.66
C ASP A 253 29.52 12.76 -0.76
N ARG A 254 30.31 12.64 0.32
CA ARG A 254 30.16 11.55 1.29
C ARG A 254 28.84 11.67 2.03
N ASN A 255 28.54 12.84 2.58
CA ASN A 255 27.33 13.11 3.34
C ASN A 255 26.10 13.08 2.44
N HIS A 256 26.22 13.50 1.18
CA HIS A 256 25.18 13.34 0.17
C HIS A 256 24.91 11.85 -0.08
N ALA A 257 25.94 11.04 -0.35
CA ALA A 257 25.77 9.60 -0.53
C ALA A 257 25.20 8.91 0.73
N LEU A 258 25.63 9.30 1.94
CA LEU A 258 25.04 8.79 3.19
C LEU A 258 23.59 9.24 3.37
N SER A 259 23.24 10.48 3.01
CA SER A 259 21.86 10.97 3.00
C SER A 259 21.00 10.14 2.05
N GLU A 260 21.47 9.88 0.82
CA GLU A 260 20.78 9.02 -0.14
C GLU A 260 20.63 7.60 0.38
N ALA A 261 21.67 7.03 0.98
CA ALA A 261 21.60 5.72 1.65
C ALA A 261 20.53 5.72 2.77
N GLY A 262 20.45 6.78 3.57
CA GLY A 262 19.42 6.94 4.61
C GLY A 262 18.01 7.03 4.04
N VAL A 263 17.81 7.73 2.93
CA VAL A 263 16.52 7.78 2.21
C VAL A 263 16.13 6.39 1.70
N VAL A 264 17.08 5.66 1.10
CA VAL A 264 16.86 4.29 0.64
C VAL A 264 16.54 3.35 1.80
N ARG A 265 17.22 3.47 2.95
CA ARG A 265 16.90 2.71 4.17
C ARG A 265 15.46 2.97 4.65
N ALA A 266 15.00 4.22 4.57
CA ALA A 266 13.61 4.53 4.87
C ALA A 266 12.63 3.89 3.86
N SER A 267 13.03 3.68 2.60
CA SER A 267 12.27 2.89 1.62
C SER A 267 12.22 1.42 2.03
N ILE A 268 13.36 0.81 2.38
CA ILE A 268 13.41 -0.59 2.86
C ILE A 268 12.49 -0.78 4.08
N ALA A 269 12.50 0.16 5.03
CA ALA A 269 11.62 0.12 6.20
C ALA A 269 10.13 0.26 5.84
N ARG A 270 9.81 0.99 4.77
CA ARG A 270 8.45 1.13 4.23
C ARG A 270 7.99 -0.16 3.56
N ASP A 271 8.85 -0.78 2.76
CA ASP A 271 8.55 -2.03 2.09
C ASP A 271 8.42 -3.17 3.10
N ALA A 272 9.25 -3.19 4.15
CA ALA A 272 9.11 -4.11 5.28
C ALA A 272 7.81 -3.88 6.09
N LEU A 273 7.32 -2.64 6.16
CA LEU A 273 6.00 -2.35 6.74
C LEU A 273 4.88 -2.88 5.83
N ALA A 274 4.97 -2.64 4.51
CA ALA A 274 4.00 -3.15 3.55
C ALA A 274 3.92 -4.69 3.57
N GLU A 275 5.08 -5.36 3.67
CA GLU A 275 5.15 -6.82 3.84
C GLU A 275 4.45 -7.29 5.12
N GLU A 276 4.69 -6.61 6.24
CA GLU A 276 4.03 -6.94 7.50
C GLU A 276 2.51 -6.73 7.41
N VAL A 277 2.06 -5.64 6.79
CA VAL A 277 0.63 -5.40 6.56
C VAL A 277 0.03 -6.51 5.70
N ASN A 278 0.66 -6.85 4.58
CA ASN A 278 0.25 -7.93 3.67
C ASN A 278 0.08 -9.25 4.44
N ARG A 279 1.10 -9.66 5.21
CA ARG A 279 1.07 -10.89 6.00
C ARG A 279 0.00 -10.89 7.07
N GLN A 280 -0.11 -9.82 7.88
CA GLN A 280 -1.08 -9.76 8.97
C GLN A 280 -2.52 -9.70 8.45
N GLN A 281 -2.75 -9.05 7.31
CA GLN A 281 -4.06 -9.02 6.66
C GLN A 281 -4.45 -10.39 6.11
N ALA A 282 -3.52 -11.11 5.48
CA ALA A 282 -3.74 -12.49 5.03
C ALA A 282 -4.07 -13.42 6.20
N ASP A 283 -3.30 -13.36 7.30
CA ASP A 283 -3.56 -14.19 8.49
C ASP A 283 -4.92 -13.87 9.15
N ALA A 284 -5.32 -12.60 9.15
CA ALA A 284 -6.63 -12.19 9.66
C ALA A 284 -7.77 -12.63 8.74
N ALA A 285 -7.58 -12.54 7.41
CA ALA A 285 -8.52 -13.04 6.42
C ALA A 285 -8.71 -14.56 6.53
N LEU A 286 -7.63 -15.32 6.76
CA LEU A 286 -7.71 -16.76 7.00
C LEU A 286 -8.48 -17.09 8.28
N ALA A 287 -8.24 -16.37 9.38
CA ALA A 287 -9.00 -16.54 10.62
C ALA A 287 -10.48 -16.19 10.44
N PHE A 288 -10.78 -15.16 9.65
CA PHE A 288 -12.12 -14.74 9.30
C PHE A 288 -12.89 -15.81 8.51
N VAL A 289 -12.30 -16.31 7.42
CA VAL A 289 -12.90 -17.37 6.59
C VAL A 289 -13.07 -18.66 7.37
N ALA A 290 -12.06 -19.07 8.14
CA ALA A 290 -12.15 -20.25 8.98
C ALA A 290 -13.30 -20.11 9.99
N TRP A 291 -13.45 -18.96 10.64
CA TRP A 291 -14.57 -18.72 11.56
C TRP A 291 -15.93 -18.85 10.85
N GLN A 292 -16.07 -18.30 9.65
CA GLN A 292 -17.31 -18.39 8.86
C GLN A 292 -17.63 -19.84 8.48
N ALA A 293 -16.62 -20.62 8.08
CA ALA A 293 -16.78 -22.03 7.77
C ALA A 293 -17.21 -22.83 9.01
N TYR A 294 -16.59 -22.61 10.18
CA TYR A 294 -16.99 -23.25 11.42
C TYR A 294 -18.40 -22.87 11.88
N ARG A 295 -18.84 -21.64 11.62
CA ARG A 295 -20.24 -21.24 11.86
C ARG A 295 -21.21 -22.05 11.00
N GLN A 296 -20.94 -22.18 9.70
CA GLN A 296 -21.76 -22.99 8.80
C GLN A 296 -21.76 -24.48 9.17
N ARG A 297 -20.58 -25.03 9.50
CA ARG A 297 -20.44 -26.41 10.00
C ARG A 297 -21.27 -26.64 11.24
N LEU A 298 -21.20 -25.72 12.20
CA LEU A 298 -21.94 -25.81 13.45
C LEU A 298 -23.45 -25.83 13.23
N ASP A 299 -23.97 -25.04 12.29
CA ASP A 299 -25.38 -25.07 11.93
C ASP A 299 -25.78 -26.43 11.36
N HIS A 300 -24.99 -27.00 10.43
CA HIS A 300 -25.21 -28.34 9.90
C HIS A 300 -25.03 -29.46 10.94
N ASP A 301 -24.06 -29.36 11.85
CA ASP A 301 -23.81 -30.36 12.89
C ASP A 301 -24.91 -30.34 13.96
N ARG A 302 -25.53 -29.18 14.23
CA ARG A 302 -26.74 -29.08 15.05
C ARG A 302 -27.94 -29.73 14.38
N GLU A 303 -28.12 -29.55 13.07
CA GLU A 303 -29.17 -30.22 12.30
C GLU A 303 -28.97 -31.75 12.26
N LEU A 304 -27.73 -32.21 12.07
CA LEU A 304 -27.37 -33.63 12.14
C LEU A 304 -27.60 -34.21 13.55
N ALA A 305 -27.28 -33.47 14.60
CA ALA A 305 -27.58 -33.87 15.98
C ALA A 305 -29.10 -33.99 16.20
N ALA A 306 -29.88 -33.01 15.73
CA ALA A 306 -31.35 -33.05 15.81
C ALA A 306 -31.95 -34.21 15.00
N LEU A 307 -31.38 -34.51 13.83
CA LEU A 307 -31.77 -35.68 13.03
C LEU A 307 -31.46 -36.99 13.74
N ALA A 308 -30.31 -37.11 14.41
CA ALA A 308 -29.96 -38.28 15.21
C ALA A 308 -30.94 -38.48 16.40
N GLU A 309 -31.38 -37.40 17.05
CA GLU A 309 -32.42 -37.46 18.09
C GLU A 309 -33.78 -37.91 17.53
N ARG A 310 -34.18 -37.41 16.35
CA ARG A 310 -35.41 -37.87 15.66
C ARG A 310 -35.33 -39.36 15.30
N ALA A 311 -34.18 -39.82 14.80
CA ALA A 311 -33.93 -41.22 14.51
C ALA A 311 -34.04 -42.12 15.74
N ALA A 312 -33.58 -41.64 16.89
CA ALA A 312 -33.77 -42.31 18.18
C ALA A 312 -35.23 -42.44 18.58
N GLY A 313 -36.03 -41.41 18.38
CA GLY A 313 -37.47 -41.49 18.59
C GLY A 313 -38.14 -42.57 17.72
N VAL A 314 -37.76 -42.66 16.44
CA VAL A 314 -38.30 -43.67 15.51
C VAL A 314 -37.86 -45.08 15.89
N LEU A 315 -36.59 -45.28 16.24
CA LEU A 315 -36.08 -46.59 16.64
C LEU A 315 -36.66 -47.07 17.98
N ASP A 316 -36.86 -46.18 18.95
CA ASP A 316 -37.54 -46.52 20.21
C ASP A 316 -39.01 -46.94 19.98
N GLN A 317 -39.71 -46.30 19.04
CA GLN A 317 -41.05 -46.73 18.62
C GLN A 317 -41.02 -48.12 17.96
N GLN A 318 -40.04 -48.39 17.09
CA GLN A 318 -39.85 -49.69 16.48
C GLN A 318 -39.48 -50.77 17.51
N ARG A 319 -38.66 -50.42 18.50
CA ARG A 319 -38.28 -51.29 19.62
C ARG A 319 -39.50 -51.70 20.44
N LYS A 320 -40.33 -50.72 20.81
CA LYS A 320 -41.60 -50.95 21.51
C LYS A 320 -42.56 -51.83 20.71
N ALA A 321 -42.47 -51.79 19.38
CA ALA A 321 -43.22 -52.65 18.48
C ALA A 321 -42.55 -54.02 18.20
N GLY A 322 -41.41 -54.33 18.82
CA GLY A 322 -40.66 -55.57 18.61
C GLY A 322 -39.98 -55.70 17.24
N ARG A 323 -39.69 -54.57 16.58
CA ARG A 323 -39.18 -54.52 15.20
C ARG A 323 -37.72 -54.05 15.06
N SER A 324 -37.10 -53.54 16.13
CA SER A 324 -35.67 -53.15 16.12
C SER A 324 -34.80 -54.08 16.99
N GLY A 325 -33.54 -54.21 16.60
CA GLY A 325 -32.53 -55.01 17.32
C GLY A 325 -31.57 -54.15 18.17
N LEU A 326 -30.93 -54.75 19.18
CA LEU A 326 -29.96 -54.09 20.07
C LEU A 326 -28.81 -53.41 19.32
N GLU A 327 -28.38 -53.97 18.19
CA GLU A 327 -27.31 -53.42 17.36
C GLU A 327 -27.68 -52.04 16.79
N GLN A 328 -28.93 -51.85 16.35
CA GLN A 328 -29.41 -50.59 15.80
C GLN A 328 -29.44 -49.49 16.88
N ASP A 329 -29.81 -49.85 18.11
CA ASP A 329 -29.80 -48.94 19.26
C ASP A 329 -28.37 -48.47 19.59
N LEU A 330 -27.40 -49.39 19.56
CA LEU A 330 -25.99 -49.07 19.84
C LEU A 330 -25.36 -48.17 18.77
N VAL A 331 -25.60 -48.47 17.48
CA VAL A 331 -25.11 -47.66 16.35
C VAL A 331 -25.65 -46.23 16.44
N LEU A 332 -26.93 -46.09 16.79
CA LEU A 332 -27.56 -44.80 16.94
C LEU A 332 -27.06 -44.01 18.15
N GLU A 333 -26.88 -44.66 19.30
CA GLU A 333 -26.32 -43.99 20.49
C GLU A 333 -24.88 -43.52 20.23
N GLN A 334 -24.09 -44.33 19.52
CA GLN A 334 -22.76 -43.95 19.06
C GLN A 334 -22.82 -42.70 18.15
N GLU A 335 -23.77 -42.66 17.21
CA GLU A 335 -23.96 -41.48 16.34
C GLU A 335 -24.38 -40.25 17.15
N ARG A 336 -25.29 -40.36 18.14
CA ARG A 336 -25.69 -39.24 19.00
C ARG A 336 -24.52 -38.67 19.79
N VAL A 337 -23.72 -39.54 20.42
CA VAL A 337 -22.53 -39.12 21.17
C VAL A 337 -21.53 -38.46 20.24
N LYS A 338 -21.30 -39.03 19.04
CA LYS A 338 -20.43 -38.44 18.03
C LYS A 338 -20.90 -37.03 17.63
N ARG A 339 -22.18 -36.84 17.28
CA ARG A 339 -22.71 -35.53 16.85
C ARG A 339 -22.68 -34.48 17.96
N ARG A 340 -22.94 -34.85 19.21
CA ARG A 340 -22.74 -33.94 20.34
C ARG A 340 -21.28 -33.54 20.52
N GLY A 341 -20.35 -34.48 20.30
CA GLY A 341 -18.93 -34.22 20.28
C GLY A 341 -18.51 -33.25 19.18
N ASP A 342 -19.02 -33.44 17.96
CA ASP A 342 -18.76 -32.57 16.80
C ASP A 342 -19.23 -31.13 17.09
N VAL A 343 -20.48 -30.95 17.55
CA VAL A 343 -21.03 -29.63 17.93
C VAL A 343 -20.17 -28.93 18.98
N ALA A 344 -19.79 -29.63 20.06
CA ALA A 344 -18.97 -29.04 21.12
C ALA A 344 -17.55 -28.69 20.66
N SER A 345 -16.98 -29.48 19.75
CA SER A 345 -15.68 -29.23 19.13
C SER A 345 -15.72 -27.97 18.26
N ASP A 346 -16.74 -27.84 17.41
CA ASP A 346 -16.87 -26.73 16.49
C ASP A 346 -17.20 -25.42 17.21
N GLU A 347 -18.01 -25.44 18.26
CA GLU A 347 -18.22 -24.27 19.15
C GLU A 347 -16.91 -23.80 19.81
N ARG A 348 -16.05 -24.74 20.21
CA ARG A 348 -14.73 -24.41 20.78
C ARG A 348 -13.83 -23.78 19.71
N TRP A 349 -13.75 -24.36 18.52
CA TRP A 349 -12.92 -23.83 17.44
C TRP A 349 -13.40 -22.47 16.95
N GLN A 350 -14.71 -22.27 16.82
CA GLN A 350 -15.29 -20.97 16.49
C GLN A 350 -14.86 -19.90 17.48
N ARG A 351 -14.87 -20.20 18.80
CA ARG A 351 -14.39 -19.26 19.83
C ARG A 351 -12.90 -18.95 19.69
N ILE A 352 -12.06 -19.98 19.53
CA ILE A 352 -10.60 -19.81 19.36
C ILE A 352 -10.29 -18.95 18.12
N LEU A 353 -10.99 -19.18 17.02
CA LEU A 353 -10.80 -18.41 15.78
C LEU A 353 -11.26 -16.96 15.93
N LEU A 354 -12.36 -16.71 16.66
CA LEU A 354 -12.81 -15.35 16.97
C LEU A 354 -11.77 -14.61 17.82
N GLU A 355 -11.30 -15.23 18.90
CA GLU A 355 -10.26 -14.66 19.76
C GLU A 355 -8.98 -14.35 18.97
N ARG A 356 -8.57 -15.25 18.07
CA ARG A 356 -7.42 -15.04 17.18
C ARG A 356 -7.66 -13.89 16.20
N LEU A 357 -8.81 -13.82 15.55
CA LEU A 357 -9.17 -12.75 14.63
C LEU A 357 -9.15 -11.38 15.35
N LEU A 358 -9.78 -11.30 16.53
CA LEU A 358 -9.77 -10.09 17.35
C LEU A 358 -8.36 -9.70 17.75
N GLY A 359 -7.51 -10.66 18.16
CA GLY A 359 -6.11 -10.43 18.46
C GLY A 359 -5.32 -9.86 17.27
N LEU A 360 -5.52 -10.41 16.06
CA LEU A 360 -4.90 -9.89 14.83
C LEU A 360 -5.37 -8.48 14.48
N CYS A 361 -6.64 -8.15 14.79
CA CYS A 361 -7.21 -6.82 14.65
C CYS A 361 -6.81 -5.85 15.79
N GLY A 362 -5.98 -6.28 16.75
CA GLY A 362 -5.61 -5.47 17.91
C GLY A 362 -6.79 -5.15 18.85
N LEU A 363 -7.81 -6.01 18.86
CA LEU A 363 -9.00 -5.95 19.71
C LEU A 363 -8.86 -6.94 20.88
N ALA A 364 -9.53 -6.63 22.00
CA ALA A 364 -9.60 -7.56 23.13
C ALA A 364 -10.54 -8.74 22.80
N ALA A 365 -10.25 -9.93 23.34
CA ALA A 365 -11.05 -11.15 23.11
C ALA A 365 -12.54 -11.01 23.44
N GLY A 366 -12.90 -10.11 24.37
CA GLY A 366 -14.29 -9.84 24.77
C GLY A 366 -14.99 -8.71 24.00
N THR A 367 -14.39 -8.20 22.92
CA THR A 367 -15.00 -7.11 22.13
C THR A 367 -16.31 -7.62 21.50
N PRO A 368 -17.45 -6.93 21.69
CA PRO A 368 -18.75 -7.38 21.19
C PRO A 368 -18.88 -7.12 19.68
N THR A 369 -18.20 -7.95 18.90
CA THR A 369 -18.22 -7.94 17.43
C THR A 369 -18.03 -9.35 16.91
N GLU A 370 -18.69 -9.69 15.80
CA GLU A 370 -18.61 -11.00 15.16
C GLU A 370 -18.37 -10.82 13.65
N PRO A 371 -17.73 -11.77 12.95
CA PRO A 371 -17.67 -11.73 11.50
C PRO A 371 -19.08 -11.70 10.86
N GLY A 372 -19.21 -10.88 9.81
CA GLY A 372 -20.41 -10.73 9.01
C GLY A 372 -20.73 -11.95 8.15
N ALA A 373 -21.59 -11.75 7.16
CA ALA A 373 -22.05 -12.82 6.27
C ALA A 373 -20.89 -13.41 5.44
N PRO A 374 -20.96 -14.70 5.06
CA PRO A 374 -19.94 -15.32 4.22
C PRO A 374 -19.77 -14.58 2.90
N ALA A 375 -18.54 -14.17 2.61
CA ALA A 375 -18.21 -13.52 1.35
C ALA A 375 -18.21 -14.52 0.18
N SER A 376 -18.46 -14.05 -1.04
CA SER A 376 -18.25 -14.89 -2.23
C SER A 376 -16.75 -14.94 -2.55
N TRP A 377 -16.16 -16.13 -2.56
CA TRP A 377 -14.74 -16.36 -2.86
C TRP A 377 -14.50 -16.96 -4.25
N GLU A 378 -15.51 -16.97 -5.12
CA GLU A 378 -15.38 -17.36 -6.53
C GLU A 378 -14.86 -16.19 -7.36
N LEU A 379 -13.62 -15.82 -7.10
CA LEU A 379 -12.94 -14.79 -7.87
C LEU A 379 -12.12 -15.43 -9.00
N PRO A 380 -12.13 -14.85 -10.21
CA PRO A 380 -11.22 -15.28 -11.26
C PRO A 380 -9.78 -15.09 -10.76
N VAL A 381 -8.94 -16.09 -11.04
CA VAL A 381 -7.51 -16.07 -10.76
C VAL A 381 -6.82 -16.10 -12.11
N ASP A 382 -5.91 -15.15 -12.35
CA ASP A 382 -5.17 -15.08 -13.60
C ASP A 382 -4.26 -16.31 -13.80
N GLU A 383 -3.73 -16.44 -15.02
CA GLU A 383 -2.77 -17.49 -15.33
C GLU A 383 -1.46 -17.31 -14.53
N TYR A 384 -0.86 -18.43 -14.12
CA TYR A 384 0.32 -18.44 -13.26
C TYR A 384 1.48 -17.54 -13.76
N PRO A 385 1.84 -17.52 -15.07
CA PRO A 385 2.91 -16.65 -15.56
C PRO A 385 2.63 -15.16 -15.33
N ASP A 386 1.38 -14.72 -15.45
CA ASP A 386 1.00 -13.33 -15.23
C ASP A 386 1.01 -12.98 -13.75
N LEU A 387 0.43 -13.85 -12.90
CA LEU A 387 0.51 -13.68 -11.45
C LEU A 387 1.95 -13.59 -10.97
N LEU A 388 2.84 -14.44 -11.51
CA LEU A 388 4.26 -14.45 -11.13
C LEU A 388 4.98 -13.19 -11.57
N ARG A 389 4.72 -12.71 -12.80
CA ARG A 389 5.29 -11.46 -13.29
C ARG A 389 4.87 -10.29 -12.40
N VAL A 390 3.58 -10.20 -12.07
CA VAL A 390 3.05 -9.16 -11.17
C VAL A 390 3.65 -9.27 -9.77
N ALA A 391 3.75 -10.48 -9.22
CA ALA A 391 4.34 -10.71 -7.91
C ALA A 391 5.82 -10.30 -7.87
N LEU A 392 6.64 -10.72 -8.83
CA LEU A 392 8.07 -10.37 -8.83
C LEU A 392 8.31 -8.86 -8.99
N LEU A 393 7.41 -8.14 -9.65
CA LEU A 393 7.49 -6.69 -9.82
C LEU A 393 7.02 -5.92 -8.58
N ASN A 394 5.92 -6.34 -7.97
CA ASN A 394 5.21 -5.54 -6.95
C ASN A 394 5.39 -6.05 -5.52
N HIS A 395 5.94 -7.25 -5.30
CA HIS A 395 6.02 -7.82 -3.96
C HIS A 395 6.90 -6.96 -3.05
N PRO A 396 6.44 -6.57 -1.84
CA PRO A 396 7.21 -5.72 -0.94
C PRO A 396 8.59 -6.29 -0.58
N ALA A 397 8.69 -7.61 -0.38
CA ALA A 397 9.98 -8.26 -0.16
C ALA A 397 10.99 -8.09 -1.32
N MET A 398 10.54 -8.11 -2.58
CA MET A 398 11.42 -7.85 -3.74
C MET A 398 11.85 -6.39 -3.79
N SER A 399 10.91 -5.47 -3.58
CA SER A 399 11.21 -4.03 -3.51
C SER A 399 12.23 -3.71 -2.42
N ALA A 400 12.09 -4.33 -1.24
CA ALA A 400 13.02 -4.20 -0.13
C ALA A 400 14.42 -4.76 -0.47
N ALA A 401 14.49 -5.92 -1.13
CA ALA A 401 15.77 -6.52 -1.55
C ALA A 401 16.50 -5.64 -2.59
N HIS A 402 15.76 -5.13 -3.58
CA HIS A 402 16.30 -4.20 -4.57
C HIS A 402 16.76 -2.88 -3.93
N ALA A 403 15.98 -2.33 -2.99
CA ALA A 403 16.36 -1.14 -2.25
C ALA A 403 17.61 -1.38 -1.37
N ALA A 404 17.79 -2.57 -0.79
CA ALA A 404 19.00 -2.92 -0.05
C ALA A 404 20.26 -2.88 -0.92
N LEU A 405 20.18 -3.34 -2.17
CA LEU A 405 21.28 -3.20 -3.14
C LEU A 405 21.60 -1.74 -3.44
N ARG A 406 20.57 -0.90 -3.59
CA ARG A 406 20.73 0.55 -3.78
C ARG A 406 21.35 1.22 -2.54
N GLU A 407 20.96 0.83 -1.33
CA GLU A 407 21.57 1.33 -0.09
C GLU A 407 23.07 0.99 -0.03
N ALA A 408 23.42 -0.26 -0.36
CA ALA A 408 24.81 -0.71 -0.41
C ALA A 408 25.61 0.04 -1.48
N PHE A 409 25.01 0.35 -2.62
CA PHE A 409 25.62 1.18 -3.65
C PHE A 409 25.95 2.59 -3.11
N PHE A 410 24.99 3.30 -2.52
CA PHE A 410 25.24 4.64 -1.96
C PHE A 410 26.21 4.62 -0.78
N SER A 411 26.13 3.58 0.07
CA SER A 411 27.10 3.36 1.16
C SER A 411 28.51 3.15 0.62
N SER A 412 28.66 2.43 -0.50
CA SER A 412 29.96 2.28 -1.17
C SER A 412 30.48 3.58 -1.79
N GLN A 413 29.60 4.44 -2.32
CA GLN A 413 29.96 5.75 -2.87
C GLN A 413 30.41 6.75 -1.80
N ALA A 414 29.78 6.73 -0.62
CA ALA A 414 30.23 7.48 0.54
C ALA A 414 31.70 7.17 0.86
N GLY A 415 32.11 5.94 0.55
CA GLY A 415 33.47 5.45 0.60
C GLY A 415 34.00 5.35 2.02
N SER A 416 35.30 5.10 2.10
CA SER A 416 35.92 4.80 3.38
C SER A 416 35.81 5.93 4.40
N ARG A 417 35.55 5.57 5.66
CA ARG A 417 35.58 6.48 6.82
C ARG A 417 36.92 7.21 7.02
N TYR A 418 37.97 6.77 6.32
CA TYR A 418 39.32 7.33 6.39
C TYR A 418 39.64 8.32 5.26
N ARG A 419 38.64 9.03 4.75
CA ARG A 419 38.89 10.16 3.84
C ARG A 419 39.47 11.36 4.59
N PRO A 420 40.31 12.17 3.95
CA PRO A 420 40.72 13.44 4.52
C PRO A 420 39.49 14.29 4.83
N THR A 421 39.44 14.88 6.02
CA THR A 421 38.36 15.79 6.41
C THR A 421 38.94 17.18 6.64
N VAL A 422 38.18 18.20 6.25
CA VAL A 422 38.50 19.60 6.52
C VAL A 422 37.22 20.30 6.92
N ALA A 423 37.25 21.02 8.03
CA ALA A 423 36.17 21.84 8.52
C ALA A 423 36.65 23.26 8.79
N VAL A 424 35.78 24.22 8.49
CA VAL A 424 35.93 25.61 8.91
C VAL A 424 35.10 25.80 10.15
N SER A 425 35.69 26.46 11.14
CA SER A 425 35.02 26.88 12.36
C SER A 425 35.20 28.38 12.57
N ALA A 426 34.13 29.05 12.91
CA ALA A 426 34.14 30.45 13.32
C ALA A 426 33.43 30.55 14.67
N GLY A 427 33.98 31.26 15.63
CA GLY A 427 33.37 31.36 16.96
C GLY A 427 33.65 32.69 17.64
N TYR A 428 32.74 33.08 18.51
CA TYR A 428 32.87 34.17 19.45
C TYR A 428 32.88 33.60 20.87
N ALA A 429 33.87 33.98 21.66
CA ALA A 429 33.99 33.59 23.05
C ALA A 429 34.06 34.82 23.93
N TYR A 430 33.34 34.77 25.05
CA TYR A 430 33.35 35.79 26.09
C TYR A 430 33.78 35.13 27.40
N SER A 431 34.80 35.68 28.04
CA SER A 431 35.33 35.21 29.31
C SER A 431 35.11 36.28 30.38
N ALA A 432 34.60 35.90 31.55
CA ALA A 432 34.41 36.78 32.69
C ALA A 432 34.90 36.14 34.00
N ARG A 433 35.49 36.93 34.89
CA ARG A 433 35.78 36.55 36.29
C ARG A 433 34.53 36.83 37.11
N ASN A 434 34.15 35.88 37.96
CA ASN A 434 33.02 36.03 38.88
C ASN A 434 31.70 36.50 38.18
N GLY A 435 31.50 36.06 36.93
CA GLY A 435 30.29 36.30 36.11
C GLY A 435 30.06 37.73 35.63
N SER A 436 30.80 38.72 36.12
CA SER A 436 30.51 40.15 35.90
C SER A 436 31.71 40.99 35.48
N ASP A 437 32.93 40.57 35.80
CA ASP A 437 34.14 41.24 35.32
C ASP A 437 34.57 40.64 33.98
N PRO A 438 34.30 41.27 32.82
CA PRO A 438 34.82 40.81 31.55
C PRO A 438 36.34 40.69 31.63
N VAL A 439 36.86 39.49 31.37
CA VAL A 439 38.30 39.23 31.29
C VAL A 439 38.78 39.47 29.88
N ASP A 440 38.07 38.88 28.90
CA ASP A 440 38.49 38.88 27.51
C ASP A 440 37.32 38.45 26.61
N ASP A 441 37.22 39.03 25.42
CA ASP A 441 36.33 38.61 24.35
C ASP A 441 37.15 38.39 23.06
N PHE A 442 36.95 37.27 22.40
CA PHE A 442 37.71 36.95 21.20
C PHE A 442 36.87 36.25 20.14
N THR A 443 37.16 36.57 18.89
CA THR A 443 36.67 35.83 17.73
C THR A 443 37.75 34.88 17.25
N SER A 444 37.44 33.60 17.13
CA SER A 444 38.33 32.58 16.57
C SER A 444 37.84 32.16 15.19
N LEU A 445 38.75 32.19 14.20
CA LEU A 445 38.56 31.52 12.91
C LEU A 445 39.58 30.39 12.83
N GLY A 446 39.11 29.15 12.69
CA GLY A 446 39.94 27.96 12.68
C GLY A 446 39.62 27.07 11.48
N LEU A 447 40.67 26.60 10.80
CA LEU A 447 40.59 25.50 9.85
C LEU A 447 41.12 24.26 10.55
N THR A 448 40.30 23.23 10.70
CA THR A 448 40.71 21.95 11.27
C THR A 448 40.60 20.86 10.22
N GLY A 449 41.53 19.93 10.21
CA GLY A 449 41.48 18.81 9.28
C GLY A 449 42.20 17.58 9.79
N ASN A 450 41.76 16.42 9.31
CA ASN A 450 42.38 15.14 9.61
C ASN A 450 42.83 14.48 8.31
N LEU A 451 44.12 14.15 8.21
CA LEU A 451 44.70 13.38 7.12
C LEU A 451 45.21 12.05 7.68
N PRO A 452 44.46 10.95 7.55
CA PRO A 452 44.98 9.67 7.98
C PRO A 452 46.17 9.28 7.09
N LEU A 453 47.29 8.86 7.68
CA LEU A 453 48.53 8.55 6.94
C LEU A 453 48.73 7.04 6.67
N GLY A 454 47.94 6.17 7.30
CA GLY A 454 48.05 4.70 7.21
C GLY A 454 46.79 3.97 6.72
N TRP A 455 45.83 4.67 6.13
CA TRP A 455 44.48 4.16 5.86
C TRP A 455 44.32 3.30 4.60
N PHE A 456 45.36 3.12 3.80
CA PHE A 456 45.25 2.39 2.53
C PHE A 456 44.75 0.95 2.73
N LYS A 457 45.28 0.23 3.74
CA LYS A 457 44.83 -1.13 4.07
C LYS A 457 43.37 -1.14 4.52
N ASP A 458 42.98 -0.19 5.38
CA ASP A 458 41.61 -0.10 5.87
C ASP A 458 40.62 0.27 4.77
N ARG A 459 41.02 1.12 3.82
CA ARG A 459 40.24 1.43 2.61
C ARG A 459 40.03 0.19 1.75
N ASP A 460 41.10 -0.56 1.52
CA ASP A 460 41.03 -1.76 0.67
C ASP A 460 40.19 -2.86 1.35
N LEU A 461 40.27 -2.98 2.69
CA LEU A 461 39.38 -3.84 3.48
C LEU A 461 37.92 -3.39 3.43
N ASP A 462 37.66 -2.09 3.56
CA ASP A 462 36.30 -1.53 3.48
C ASP A 462 35.71 -1.75 2.09
N ARG A 463 36.49 -1.54 1.03
CA ARG A 463 36.08 -1.85 -0.34
C ARG A 463 35.74 -3.33 -0.52
N ALA A 464 36.63 -4.23 -0.08
CA ALA A 464 36.38 -5.67 -0.15
C ALA A 464 35.15 -6.09 0.66
N TYR A 465 34.89 -5.43 1.80
CA TYR A 465 33.68 -5.63 2.58
C TYR A 465 32.43 -5.19 1.82
N GLN A 466 32.44 -4.00 1.19
CA GLN A 466 31.31 -3.51 0.39
C GLN A 466 31.05 -4.40 -0.84
N GLU A 467 32.08 -4.88 -1.52
CA GLU A 467 31.95 -5.83 -2.63
C GLU A 467 31.26 -7.13 -2.18
N ARG A 468 31.72 -7.73 -1.07
CA ARG A 468 31.09 -8.92 -0.48
C ARG A 468 29.66 -8.67 0.00
N LEU A 469 29.39 -7.49 0.54
CA LEU A 469 28.04 -7.10 0.96
C LEU A 469 27.11 -7.01 -0.25
N GLN A 470 27.55 -6.41 -1.36
CA GLN A 470 26.77 -6.35 -2.60
C GLN A 470 26.50 -7.74 -3.18
N GLU A 471 27.50 -8.63 -3.19
CA GLU A 471 27.33 -10.03 -3.60
C GLU A 471 26.30 -10.76 -2.72
N ALA A 472 26.40 -10.61 -1.40
CA ALA A 472 25.46 -11.22 -0.46
C ALA A 472 24.03 -10.68 -0.64
N LEU A 473 23.87 -9.38 -0.92
CA LEU A 473 22.57 -8.76 -1.17
C LEU A 473 21.96 -9.20 -2.50
N ARG A 474 22.77 -9.42 -3.55
CA ARG A 474 22.30 -9.99 -4.82
C ARG A 474 21.79 -11.41 -4.63
N ALA A 475 22.53 -12.24 -3.89
CA ALA A 475 22.07 -13.57 -3.51
C ALA A 475 20.78 -13.51 -2.67
N GLY A 476 20.62 -12.49 -1.84
CA GLY A 476 19.39 -12.22 -1.08
C GLY A 476 18.19 -11.86 -1.96
N GLU A 477 18.39 -11.04 -3.00
CA GLU A 477 17.37 -10.72 -4.01
C GLU A 477 16.94 -11.96 -4.79
N GLU A 478 17.90 -12.77 -5.26
CA GLU A 478 17.60 -14.04 -5.93
C GLU A 478 16.84 -15.02 -5.01
N ALA A 479 17.24 -15.11 -3.74
CA ALA A 479 16.55 -15.93 -2.76
C ALA A 479 15.11 -15.46 -2.51
N ALA A 480 14.87 -14.15 -2.42
CA ALA A 480 13.52 -13.59 -2.28
C ALA A 480 12.65 -13.91 -3.51
N ALA A 481 13.20 -13.79 -4.72
CA ALA A 481 12.50 -14.14 -5.95
C ALA A 481 12.15 -15.64 -6.01
N LEU A 482 13.04 -16.51 -5.55
CA LEU A 482 12.79 -17.97 -5.47
C LEU A 482 11.69 -18.32 -4.47
N VAL A 483 11.67 -17.68 -3.30
CA VAL A 483 10.61 -17.88 -2.29
C VAL A 483 9.26 -17.47 -2.87
N ILE A 484 9.16 -16.29 -3.48
CA ILE A 484 7.91 -15.81 -4.09
C ILE A 484 7.43 -16.74 -5.21
N ARG A 485 8.34 -17.22 -6.07
CA ARG A 485 8.03 -18.21 -7.11
C ARG A 485 7.45 -19.49 -6.51
N HIS A 486 8.08 -20.00 -5.45
CA HIS A 486 7.67 -21.23 -4.81
C HIS A 486 6.29 -21.09 -4.14
N ASP A 487 6.13 -20.07 -3.30
CA ASP A 487 4.90 -19.82 -2.55
C ASP A 487 3.72 -19.58 -3.49
N LEU A 488 3.92 -18.83 -4.58
CA LEU A 488 2.88 -18.57 -5.56
C LEU A 488 2.52 -19.82 -6.37
N ALA A 489 3.52 -20.63 -6.78
CA ALA A 489 3.28 -21.87 -7.51
C ALA A 489 2.49 -22.87 -6.67
N GLU A 490 2.86 -23.03 -5.39
CA GLU A 490 2.15 -23.90 -4.46
C GLU A 490 0.72 -23.41 -4.22
N ALA A 491 0.54 -22.11 -3.94
CA ALA A 491 -0.77 -21.53 -3.69
C ALA A 491 -1.69 -21.65 -4.92
N TRP A 492 -1.17 -21.41 -6.12
CA TRP A 492 -1.91 -21.51 -7.38
C TRP A 492 -2.34 -22.96 -7.67
N ALA A 493 -1.43 -23.92 -7.55
CA ALA A 493 -1.74 -25.33 -7.76
C ALA A 493 -2.80 -25.83 -6.74
N ALA A 494 -2.63 -25.46 -5.46
CA ALA A 494 -3.57 -25.81 -4.41
C ALA A 494 -4.96 -25.19 -4.62
N TYR A 495 -5.03 -23.97 -5.16
CA TYR A 495 -6.29 -23.30 -5.47
C TYR A 495 -7.08 -24.05 -6.55
N HIS A 496 -6.45 -24.41 -7.66
CA HIS A 496 -7.13 -25.14 -8.74
C HIS A 496 -7.58 -26.53 -8.32
N GLN A 497 -6.78 -27.22 -7.48
CA GLN A 497 -7.20 -28.48 -6.88
C GLN A 497 -8.45 -28.28 -6.00
N ALA A 498 -8.43 -27.32 -5.08
CA ALA A 498 -9.56 -27.03 -4.19
C ALA A 498 -10.82 -26.62 -4.97
N ARG A 499 -10.65 -25.89 -6.08
CA ARG A 499 -11.76 -25.52 -6.98
C ARG A 499 -12.39 -26.75 -7.63
N GLY A 500 -11.59 -27.69 -8.11
CA GLY A 500 -12.08 -28.97 -8.64
C GLY A 500 -12.85 -29.78 -7.58
N GLU A 501 -12.34 -29.80 -6.34
CA GLU A 501 -13.01 -30.44 -5.20
C GLU A 501 -14.35 -29.77 -4.87
N LEU A 502 -14.42 -28.43 -4.90
CA LEU A 502 -15.66 -27.67 -4.69
C LEU A 502 -16.69 -27.94 -5.81
N GLU A 503 -16.26 -27.99 -7.07
CA GLU A 503 -17.15 -28.31 -8.20
C GLU A 503 -17.72 -29.73 -8.09
N ALA A 504 -16.89 -30.70 -7.72
CA ALA A 504 -17.32 -32.06 -7.41
C ALA A 504 -18.27 -32.11 -6.21
N GLY A 505 -17.97 -31.35 -5.14
CA GLY A 505 -18.82 -31.22 -3.95
C GLY A 505 -20.19 -30.65 -4.28
N ARG A 506 -20.27 -29.62 -5.12
CA ARG A 506 -21.53 -29.04 -5.61
C ARG A 506 -22.35 -30.03 -6.43
N ALA A 507 -21.70 -30.83 -7.28
CA ALA A 507 -22.36 -31.89 -8.03
C ALA A 507 -22.92 -32.96 -7.08
N GLY A 508 -22.14 -33.37 -6.08
CA GLY A 508 -22.55 -34.28 -5.02
C GLY A 508 -23.73 -33.76 -4.21
N LEU A 509 -23.71 -32.49 -3.80
CA LEU A 509 -24.82 -31.88 -3.08
C LEU A 509 -26.11 -31.84 -3.93
N ARG A 510 -26.02 -31.46 -5.21
CA ARG A 510 -27.18 -31.47 -6.11
C ARG A 510 -27.79 -32.87 -6.22
N ALA A 511 -26.97 -33.91 -6.36
CA ALA A 511 -27.43 -35.29 -6.40
C ALA A 511 -28.07 -35.73 -5.06
N ALA A 512 -27.50 -35.34 -3.93
CA ALA A 512 -28.03 -35.66 -2.60
C ALA A 512 -29.37 -34.96 -2.33
N ARG A 513 -29.49 -33.67 -2.67
CA ARG A 513 -30.75 -32.91 -2.56
C ARG A 513 -31.84 -33.46 -3.47
N GLU A 514 -31.50 -33.86 -4.69
CA GLU A 514 -32.47 -34.50 -5.59
C GLU A 514 -32.93 -35.86 -5.06
N THR A 515 -32.01 -36.65 -4.49
CA THR A 515 -32.34 -37.93 -3.85
C THR A 515 -33.28 -37.72 -2.67
N LEU A 516 -33.02 -36.70 -1.83
CA LEU A 516 -33.90 -36.32 -0.72
C LEU A 516 -35.28 -35.87 -1.19
N ARG A 517 -35.34 -35.05 -2.24
CA ARG A 517 -36.60 -34.61 -2.86
C ARG A 517 -37.43 -35.80 -3.35
N VAL A 518 -36.81 -36.75 -4.07
CA VAL A 518 -37.48 -37.97 -4.55
C VAL A 518 -37.93 -38.85 -3.39
N ALA A 519 -37.14 -38.95 -2.33
CA ALA A 519 -37.49 -39.70 -1.12
C ALA A 519 -38.73 -39.12 -0.42
N HIS A 520 -38.82 -37.80 -0.27
CA HIS A 520 -40.02 -37.13 0.27
C HIS A 520 -41.25 -37.39 -0.60
N LEU A 521 -41.15 -37.25 -1.92
CA LEU A 521 -42.26 -37.54 -2.85
C LEU A 521 -42.74 -39.00 -2.76
N ARG A 522 -41.82 -39.96 -2.56
CA ARG A 522 -42.18 -41.37 -2.34
C ARG A 522 -42.86 -41.59 -0.99
N ALA A 523 -42.37 -40.93 0.07
CA ALA A 523 -42.98 -41.01 1.39
C ALA A 523 -44.40 -40.44 1.41
N GLU A 524 -44.65 -39.34 0.68
CA GLU A 524 -45.99 -38.76 0.50
C GLU A 524 -46.91 -39.68 -0.31
N ARG A 525 -46.43 -40.25 -1.43
CA ARG A 525 -47.24 -41.14 -2.28
C ARG A 525 -47.58 -42.47 -1.64
N ALA A 526 -46.69 -43.02 -0.81
CA ALA A 526 -46.95 -44.29 -0.13
C ALA A 526 -48.12 -44.21 0.86
N GLN A 527 -48.54 -43.01 1.26
CA GLN A 527 -49.78 -42.80 2.01
C GLN A 527 -51.04 -43.00 1.15
N GLY A 528 -50.92 -43.05 -0.18
CA GLY A 528 -52.02 -43.08 -1.14
C GLY A 528 -52.14 -44.32 -2.04
N GLY A 529 -51.13 -45.22 -2.15
CA GLY A 529 -51.29 -46.47 -2.91
C GLY A 529 -50.05 -47.31 -3.17
N GLY A 530 -50.23 -48.65 -3.10
CA GLY A 530 -49.53 -49.72 -3.83
C GLY A 530 -48.04 -49.98 -3.61
N ASP A 531 -47.19 -48.95 -3.67
CA ASP A 531 -45.73 -49.11 -3.62
C ASP A 531 -45.23 -49.35 -2.19
N ALA A 532 -44.15 -50.12 -2.06
CA ALA A 532 -43.52 -50.37 -0.77
C ALA A 532 -43.09 -49.03 -0.13
N PRO A 533 -43.63 -48.65 1.05
CA PRO A 533 -43.33 -47.36 1.66
C PRO A 533 -41.84 -47.26 1.98
N LEU A 534 -41.25 -46.10 1.64
CA LEU A 534 -39.93 -45.74 2.13
C LEU A 534 -39.99 -45.76 3.67
N THR A 535 -39.14 -46.57 4.32
CA THR A 535 -39.13 -46.63 5.78
C THR A 535 -38.71 -45.27 6.35
N ALA A 536 -39.23 -44.91 7.53
CA ALA A 536 -38.81 -43.68 8.22
C ALA A 536 -37.28 -43.63 8.44
N THR A 537 -36.66 -44.78 8.69
CA THR A 537 -35.20 -44.93 8.78
C THR A 537 -34.50 -44.68 7.44
N GLY A 538 -35.09 -45.10 6.32
CA GLY A 538 -34.56 -44.82 4.98
C GLY A 538 -34.62 -43.34 4.62
N LEU A 539 -35.70 -42.64 4.99
CA LEU A 539 -35.79 -41.18 4.79
C LEU A 539 -34.74 -40.43 5.61
N ILE A 540 -34.56 -40.82 6.88
CA ILE A 540 -33.56 -40.24 7.79
C ILE A 540 -32.14 -40.42 7.25
N GLU A 541 -31.80 -41.58 6.68
CA GLU A 541 -30.45 -41.81 6.13
C GLU A 541 -30.19 -40.95 4.87
N ILE A 542 -31.22 -40.73 4.06
CA ILE A 542 -31.14 -39.84 2.89
C ILE A 542 -30.99 -38.38 3.33
N GLU A 543 -31.75 -37.94 4.35
CA GLU A 543 -31.63 -36.60 4.94
C GLU A 543 -30.24 -36.39 5.56
N ARG A 544 -29.71 -37.39 6.26
CA ARG A 544 -28.34 -37.41 6.79
C ARG A 544 -27.31 -37.27 5.67
N THR A 545 -27.47 -37.99 4.57
CA THR A 545 -26.56 -37.93 3.41
C THR A 545 -26.57 -36.54 2.78
N ALA A 546 -27.74 -35.91 2.66
CA ALA A 546 -27.85 -34.54 2.17
C ALA A 546 -27.14 -33.53 3.08
N LEU A 547 -27.36 -33.59 4.40
CA LEU A 547 -26.69 -32.73 5.37
C LEU A 547 -25.17 -32.92 5.40
N LEU A 548 -24.69 -34.16 5.28
CA LEU A 548 -23.25 -34.44 5.17
C LEU A 548 -22.64 -33.88 3.88
N ALA A 549 -23.39 -33.88 2.78
CA ALA A 549 -22.96 -33.25 1.53
C ALA A 549 -22.92 -31.70 1.65
N GLU A 550 -23.86 -31.10 2.38
CA GLU A 550 -23.85 -29.65 2.66
C GLU A 550 -22.64 -29.25 3.51
N ARG A 551 -22.38 -30.02 4.57
CA ARG A 551 -21.17 -29.85 5.40
C ARG A 551 -19.88 -29.98 4.59
N ALA A 552 -19.78 -31.01 3.74
CA ALA A 552 -18.61 -31.19 2.87
C ALA A 552 -18.43 -30.05 1.85
N GLN A 553 -19.54 -29.45 1.38
CA GLN A 553 -19.46 -28.26 0.53
C GLN A 553 -18.92 -27.05 1.29
N ALA A 554 -19.34 -26.83 2.55
CA ALA A 554 -18.80 -25.76 3.39
C ALA A 554 -17.28 -25.92 3.61
N ASP A 555 -16.81 -27.16 3.79
CA ASP A 555 -15.39 -27.50 3.96
C ASP A 555 -14.57 -27.16 2.70
N THR A 556 -15.06 -27.56 1.53
CA THR A 556 -14.39 -27.29 0.26
C THR A 556 -14.42 -25.82 -0.11
N TRP A 557 -15.50 -25.10 0.23
CA TRP A 557 -15.57 -23.64 0.08
C TRP A 557 -14.52 -22.93 0.94
N GLN A 558 -14.34 -23.35 2.20
CA GLN A 558 -13.30 -22.82 3.08
C GLN A 558 -11.91 -23.00 2.46
N LEU A 559 -11.62 -24.19 1.93
CA LEU A 559 -10.34 -24.48 1.29
C LEU A 559 -10.09 -23.56 0.09
N VAL A 560 -11.06 -23.37 -0.80
CA VAL A 560 -10.92 -22.45 -1.95
C VAL A 560 -10.59 -21.03 -1.49
N ALA A 561 -11.33 -20.53 -0.51
CA ALA A 561 -11.12 -19.19 0.05
C ALA A 561 -9.73 -19.05 0.69
N GLU A 562 -9.29 -20.04 1.48
CA GLU A 562 -7.95 -20.05 2.07
C GLU A 562 -6.84 -20.04 1.00
N ARG A 563 -6.98 -20.82 -0.08
CA ARG A 563 -5.98 -20.84 -1.16
C ARG A 563 -5.96 -19.54 -1.94
N TYR A 564 -7.11 -18.92 -2.18
CA TYR A 564 -7.18 -17.61 -2.81
C TYR A 564 -6.47 -16.51 -1.98
N ILE A 565 -6.68 -16.51 -0.66
CA ILE A 565 -5.98 -15.60 0.26
C ILE A 565 -4.46 -15.81 0.19
N ARG A 566 -4.00 -17.07 0.11
CA ARG A 566 -2.56 -17.37 -0.03
C ARG A 566 -1.96 -16.90 -1.34
N ILE A 567 -2.69 -17.01 -2.46
CA ILE A 567 -2.27 -16.42 -3.74
C ILE A 567 -2.10 -14.90 -3.58
N SER A 568 -3.10 -14.23 -3.02
CA SER A 568 -3.07 -12.77 -2.82
C SER A 568 -1.92 -12.34 -1.90
N GLN A 569 -1.64 -13.13 -0.85
CA GLN A 569 -0.48 -12.92 0.01
C GLN A 569 0.83 -13.05 -0.77
N ALA A 570 1.00 -14.11 -1.56
CA ALA A 570 2.20 -14.36 -2.36
C ALA A 570 2.43 -13.34 -3.49
N GLN A 571 1.40 -12.59 -3.87
CA GLN A 571 1.52 -11.45 -4.79
C GLN A 571 1.88 -10.13 -4.09
N GLY A 572 1.84 -10.08 -2.76
CA GLY A 572 1.97 -8.82 -2.00
C GLY A 572 0.70 -7.96 -2.00
N LEU A 573 -0.47 -8.54 -2.30
CA LEU A 573 -1.73 -7.83 -2.55
C LEU A 573 -2.83 -8.16 -1.54
N ALA A 574 -2.54 -8.68 -0.34
CA ALA A 574 -3.57 -9.03 0.64
C ALA A 574 -4.45 -7.82 1.04
N ALA A 575 -3.93 -6.59 0.94
CA ALA A 575 -4.71 -5.37 1.16
C ALA A 575 -5.84 -5.19 0.14
N MET A 576 -5.66 -5.70 -1.09
CA MET A 576 -6.67 -5.61 -2.15
C MET A 576 -7.84 -6.58 -1.93
N LEU A 577 -7.66 -7.64 -1.13
CA LEU A 577 -8.75 -8.55 -0.75
C LEU A 577 -9.94 -7.77 -0.14
N ALA A 578 -9.65 -6.74 0.65
CA ALA A 578 -10.63 -5.86 1.26
C ALA A 578 -11.35 -4.93 0.27
N GLN A 579 -10.70 -4.60 -0.85
CA GLN A 579 -11.23 -3.66 -1.84
C GLN A 579 -12.00 -4.38 -2.96
N GLY A 580 -11.56 -5.59 -3.35
CA GLY A 580 -12.18 -6.39 -4.40
C GLY A 580 -13.49 -7.06 -3.99
N MET A 581 -13.64 -7.42 -2.72
CA MET A 581 -14.89 -8.00 -2.20
C MET A 581 -15.89 -6.92 -1.76
N SER A 582 -16.34 -6.12 -2.73
CA SER A 582 -17.59 -5.36 -2.53
C SER A 582 -18.77 -6.32 -2.60
N GLU A 583 -19.83 -6.05 -1.82
CA GLU A 583 -20.99 -6.93 -1.63
C GLU A 583 -21.48 -7.55 -2.94
N PRO A 584 -21.82 -8.86 -2.97
CA PRO A 584 -22.62 -9.38 -4.07
C PRO A 584 -23.90 -8.54 -4.10
N ALA A 585 -24.13 -7.84 -5.21
CA ALA A 585 -25.34 -7.06 -5.42
C ALA A 585 -26.52 -7.93 -4.99
N ALA A 586 -27.24 -7.50 -3.94
CA ALA A 586 -28.31 -8.28 -3.35
C ALA A 586 -29.20 -8.82 -4.48
N PRO A 587 -29.50 -10.13 -4.53
CA PRO A 587 -30.31 -10.70 -5.60
C PRO A 587 -31.60 -9.88 -5.63
N ALA A 588 -31.82 -9.17 -6.74
CA ALA A 588 -32.95 -8.28 -6.89
C ALA A 588 -34.21 -9.07 -6.55
N ALA A 589 -34.79 -8.80 -5.38
CA ALA A 589 -36.02 -9.43 -4.95
C ALA A 589 -37.04 -9.12 -6.05
N ALA A 590 -37.51 -10.16 -6.73
CA ALA A 590 -38.49 -10.03 -7.79
C ALA A 590 -39.77 -9.42 -7.21
N ALA A 591 -39.89 -8.09 -7.29
CA ALA A 591 -41.11 -7.38 -6.98
C ALA A 591 -42.15 -7.71 -8.06
N PRO A 592 -43.35 -8.17 -7.69
CA PRO A 592 -44.43 -8.38 -8.65
C PRO A 592 -44.90 -7.04 -9.19
N GLY A 593 -45.15 -7.00 -10.50
CA GLY A 593 -45.31 -5.77 -11.26
C GLY A 593 -46.36 -4.79 -10.75
N ALA A 594 -46.00 -3.51 -10.85
CA ALA A 594 -46.94 -2.41 -10.88
C ALA A 594 -46.36 -1.36 -11.83
N GLY A 595 -47.02 -1.17 -12.97
CA GLY A 595 -46.81 0.02 -13.78
C GLY A 595 -47.29 1.25 -13.02
N VAL A 596 -46.62 2.39 -13.25
CA VAL A 596 -47.15 3.75 -13.35
C VAL A 596 -45.97 4.71 -13.50
N THR A 597 -46.18 5.70 -14.38
CA THR A 597 -45.32 6.79 -14.86
C THR A 597 -44.57 7.61 -13.80
N PRO A 598 -43.38 8.17 -14.09
CA PRO A 598 -42.72 9.13 -13.21
C PRO A 598 -43.23 10.56 -13.46
N PRO A 599 -43.48 11.38 -12.41
CA PRO A 599 -43.52 12.82 -12.55
C PRO A 599 -42.10 13.40 -12.45
N GLY A 600 -41.88 14.49 -13.19
CA GLY A 600 -40.60 15.13 -13.37
C GLY A 600 -39.96 15.67 -12.08
N GLY A 601 -38.64 15.55 -12.04
CA GLY A 601 -37.75 16.32 -11.18
C GLY A 601 -36.58 16.77 -12.03
N ASP A 602 -36.35 18.07 -12.05
CA ASP A 602 -35.36 18.78 -12.86
C ASP A 602 -33.94 18.23 -12.67
N ALA A 603 -33.51 17.34 -13.55
CA ALA A 603 -32.11 17.12 -13.83
C ALA A 603 -31.62 18.27 -14.71
N VAL A 604 -30.69 19.07 -14.19
CA VAL A 604 -29.95 20.07 -14.96
C VAL A 604 -29.23 19.34 -16.10
N VAL A 605 -29.81 19.37 -17.30
CA VAL A 605 -29.16 18.96 -18.54
C VAL A 605 -28.10 20.01 -18.85
N LEU A 606 -26.86 19.74 -18.44
CA LEU A 606 -25.70 20.45 -18.98
C LEU A 606 -25.68 20.21 -20.49
N ALA A 607 -25.80 21.30 -21.26
CA ALA A 607 -25.73 21.26 -22.71
C ALA A 607 -24.51 20.45 -23.16
N ALA A 608 -24.73 19.49 -24.07
CA ALA A 608 -23.68 18.65 -24.64
C ALA A 608 -22.65 19.51 -25.39
N GLY A 609 -21.63 19.98 -24.66
CA GLY A 609 -20.43 20.56 -25.25
C GLY A 609 -19.78 19.53 -26.16
N THR A 610 -19.51 19.92 -27.40
CA THR A 610 -18.78 19.14 -28.39
C THR A 610 -17.31 19.02 -27.97
N THR A 611 -16.99 18.10 -27.06
CA THR A 611 -15.58 17.78 -26.76
C THR A 611 -14.96 17.13 -28.00
N ALA A 612 -13.74 17.57 -28.32
CA ALA A 612 -12.99 17.11 -29.48
C ALA A 612 -12.67 15.60 -29.39
N PRO A 613 -12.62 14.89 -30.54
CA PRO A 613 -12.22 13.49 -30.57
C PRO A 613 -10.82 13.28 -29.97
N ALA A 614 -10.58 12.09 -29.42
CA ALA A 614 -9.32 11.70 -28.80
C ALA A 614 -8.73 10.42 -29.40
N SER A 615 -7.44 10.20 -29.19
CA SER A 615 -6.74 8.94 -29.45
C SER A 615 -6.33 8.25 -28.14
N THR A 616 -5.94 6.98 -28.20
CA THR A 616 -5.45 6.21 -27.03
C THR A 616 -4.48 5.10 -27.43
N TRP A 617 -3.62 4.68 -26.50
CA TRP A 617 -2.72 3.53 -26.67
C TRP A 617 -3.33 2.27 -26.05
N ALA A 618 -3.20 1.13 -26.72
CA ALA A 618 -3.62 -0.18 -26.22
C ALA A 618 -2.41 -1.13 -26.22
N TRP A 619 -1.61 -1.05 -25.16
CA TRP A 619 -0.44 -1.89 -24.93
C TRP A 619 -0.80 -3.35 -24.59
N HIS A 620 -1.91 -3.54 -23.90
CA HIS A 620 -2.41 -4.85 -23.49
C HIS A 620 -3.27 -5.46 -24.60
N ARG A 621 -2.66 -6.34 -25.40
CA ARG A 621 -3.34 -7.04 -26.50
C ARG A 621 -4.55 -7.84 -26.04
N ASP A 622 -4.50 -8.44 -24.86
CA ASP A 622 -5.56 -9.32 -24.35
C ASP A 622 -6.87 -8.57 -24.15
N VAL A 623 -6.83 -7.27 -23.87
CA VAL A 623 -8.02 -6.39 -23.77
C VAL A 623 -8.78 -6.32 -25.10
N ILE A 624 -8.06 -6.47 -26.22
CA ILE A 624 -8.61 -6.43 -27.57
C ILE A 624 -8.91 -7.84 -28.10
N LEU A 625 -8.10 -8.82 -27.73
CA LEU A 625 -8.28 -10.21 -28.17
C LEU A 625 -9.41 -10.92 -27.42
N ALA A 626 -9.67 -10.55 -26.15
CA ALA A 626 -10.83 -11.03 -25.40
C ALA A 626 -12.13 -10.40 -25.93
N ASP A 627 -13.16 -11.24 -26.12
CA ASP A 627 -14.49 -10.84 -26.61
C ASP A 627 -14.48 -9.94 -27.86
N HIS A 628 -13.48 -10.14 -28.73
CA HIS A 628 -13.24 -9.31 -29.92
C HIS A 628 -13.18 -7.80 -29.63
N GLY A 629 -12.72 -7.40 -28.44
CA GLY A 629 -12.51 -6.01 -28.05
C GLY A 629 -13.81 -5.21 -27.87
N ALA A 630 -14.97 -5.85 -27.68
CA ALA A 630 -16.24 -5.16 -27.52
C ALA A 630 -16.23 -4.14 -26.37
N ALA A 631 -15.66 -4.52 -25.21
CA ALA A 631 -15.52 -3.63 -24.07
C ALA A 631 -14.60 -2.43 -24.36
N ALA A 632 -13.51 -2.66 -25.11
CA ALA A 632 -12.60 -1.62 -25.55
C ALA A 632 -13.30 -0.62 -26.49
N LEU A 633 -14.11 -1.09 -27.44
CA LEU A 633 -14.87 -0.22 -28.35
C LEU A 633 -15.98 0.56 -27.64
N ALA A 634 -16.68 -0.07 -26.69
CA ALA A 634 -17.68 0.62 -25.87
C ALA A 634 -17.02 1.74 -25.04
N THR A 635 -15.87 1.45 -24.44
CA THR A 635 -15.07 2.44 -23.70
C THR A 635 -14.63 3.58 -24.63
N ALA A 636 -14.05 3.25 -25.79
CA ALA A 636 -13.59 4.22 -26.76
C ALA A 636 -14.73 5.16 -27.19
N THR A 637 -15.89 4.59 -27.53
CA THR A 637 -17.08 5.36 -27.91
C THR A 637 -17.54 6.29 -26.78
N SER A 638 -17.58 5.79 -25.54
CA SER A 638 -18.01 6.58 -24.38
C SER A 638 -17.05 7.74 -24.05
N ALA A 639 -15.75 7.51 -24.22
CA ALA A 639 -14.69 8.51 -23.99
C ALA A 639 -14.47 9.45 -25.19
N ARG A 640 -15.24 9.26 -26.28
CA ARG A 640 -15.09 9.95 -27.58
C ARG A 640 -13.69 9.79 -28.16
N ILE A 641 -13.18 8.56 -28.07
CA ILE A 641 -11.94 8.13 -28.69
C ILE A 641 -12.27 7.63 -30.09
N ASP A 642 -11.74 8.29 -31.11
CA ASP A 642 -11.92 7.94 -32.52
C ASP A 642 -10.69 7.22 -33.10
N ARG A 643 -9.65 7.00 -32.29
CA ARG A 643 -8.40 6.35 -32.71
C ARG A 643 -7.77 5.52 -31.60
N ILE A 644 -7.43 4.27 -31.90
CA ILE A 644 -6.73 3.34 -31.02
C ILE A 644 -5.39 2.93 -31.66
N TYR A 645 -4.29 3.10 -30.92
CA TYR A 645 -2.96 2.60 -31.25
C TYR A 645 -2.77 1.21 -30.62
N LEU A 646 -2.95 0.14 -31.41
CA LEU A 646 -2.93 -1.24 -30.95
C LEU A 646 -1.52 -1.84 -31.03
N TYR A 647 -0.97 -2.24 -29.89
CA TYR A 647 0.35 -2.86 -29.84
C TYR A 647 0.36 -4.23 -30.54
N ILE A 648 1.26 -4.40 -31.52
CA ILE A 648 1.35 -5.63 -32.32
C ILE A 648 2.54 -6.53 -31.92
N GLY A 649 3.21 -6.23 -30.81
CA GLY A 649 4.36 -7.02 -30.34
C GLY A 649 5.69 -6.66 -31.03
N ALA A 650 6.79 -6.83 -30.31
CA ALA A 650 8.16 -6.60 -30.77
C ALA A 650 8.46 -7.19 -32.15
N ALA A 651 8.07 -8.44 -32.41
CA ALA A 651 8.36 -9.10 -33.66
C ALA A 651 7.24 -8.98 -34.71
N GLY A 652 6.09 -8.38 -34.36
CA GLY A 652 4.89 -8.36 -35.20
C GLY A 652 4.23 -9.74 -35.40
N THR A 653 4.57 -10.74 -34.59
CA THR A 653 4.15 -12.14 -34.79
C THR A 653 2.65 -12.37 -34.63
N VAL A 654 1.92 -11.48 -33.94
CA VAL A 654 0.45 -11.56 -33.81
C VAL A 654 -0.29 -11.22 -35.09
N LEU A 655 0.42 -10.68 -36.09
CA LEU A 655 -0.13 -10.43 -37.42
C LEU A 655 -0.13 -11.67 -38.31
N GLU A 656 0.09 -12.85 -37.73
CA GLU A 656 0.06 -14.15 -38.40
C GLU A 656 -0.97 -15.08 -37.76
N GLY A 657 -1.44 -16.08 -38.52
CA GLY A 657 -2.32 -17.14 -38.04
C GLY A 657 -3.68 -16.65 -37.51
N GLU A 658 -4.18 -17.31 -36.46
CA GLU A 658 -5.49 -17.02 -35.86
C GLU A 658 -5.55 -15.61 -35.24
N SER A 659 -4.45 -15.14 -34.64
CA SER A 659 -4.36 -13.80 -34.05
C SER A 659 -4.53 -12.70 -35.09
N ALA A 660 -4.00 -12.89 -36.31
CA ALA A 660 -4.18 -11.95 -37.41
C ALA A 660 -5.67 -11.77 -37.74
N SER A 661 -6.40 -12.89 -37.78
CA SER A 661 -7.85 -12.90 -38.08
C SER A 661 -8.65 -12.19 -36.99
N ALA A 662 -8.29 -12.39 -35.72
CA ALA A 662 -8.91 -11.71 -34.59
C ALA A 662 -8.66 -10.18 -34.63
N ILE A 663 -7.43 -9.78 -34.95
CA ILE A 663 -7.08 -8.36 -35.13
C ILE A 663 -7.86 -7.75 -36.29
N GLU A 664 -7.94 -8.43 -37.44
CA GLU A 664 -8.72 -7.95 -38.58
C GLU A 664 -10.21 -7.77 -38.24
N ALA A 665 -10.81 -8.73 -37.52
CA ALA A 665 -12.19 -8.64 -37.05
C ALA A 665 -12.40 -7.46 -36.08
N PHE A 666 -11.41 -7.18 -35.22
CA PHE A 666 -11.43 -6.01 -34.35
C PHE A 666 -11.34 -4.71 -35.16
N ILE A 667 -10.44 -4.61 -36.14
CA ILE A 667 -10.33 -3.44 -37.02
C ILE A 667 -11.65 -3.18 -37.75
N ALA A 668 -12.30 -4.23 -38.25
CA ALA A 668 -13.61 -4.12 -38.89
C ALA A 668 -14.68 -3.57 -37.92
N SER A 669 -14.74 -4.11 -36.71
CA SER A 669 -15.69 -3.70 -35.67
C SER A 669 -15.45 -2.26 -35.20
N ALA A 670 -14.19 -1.87 -35.05
CA ALA A 670 -13.77 -0.52 -34.73
C ALA A 670 -14.19 0.46 -35.83
N GLY A 671 -13.92 0.12 -37.10
CA GLY A 671 -14.32 0.92 -38.26
C GLY A 671 -15.83 1.14 -38.34
N ASN A 672 -16.62 0.12 -38.05
CA ASN A 672 -18.09 0.22 -37.98
C ASN A 672 -18.57 1.15 -36.85
N SER A 673 -17.75 1.32 -35.81
CA SER A 673 -18.00 2.23 -34.67
C SER A 673 -17.39 3.62 -34.87
N GLY A 674 -16.81 3.90 -36.05
CA GLY A 674 -16.14 5.17 -36.34
C GLY A 674 -14.77 5.32 -35.64
N VAL A 675 -14.17 4.22 -35.18
CA VAL A 675 -12.88 4.19 -34.49
C VAL A 675 -11.80 3.68 -35.45
N ALA A 676 -10.78 4.51 -35.68
CA ALA A 676 -9.59 4.17 -36.43
C ALA A 676 -8.64 3.28 -35.62
N VAL A 677 -8.12 2.21 -36.21
CA VAL A 677 -7.09 1.37 -35.56
C VAL A 677 -5.76 1.56 -36.28
N TRP A 678 -4.72 1.84 -35.51
CA TRP A 678 -3.35 2.04 -35.94
C TRP A 678 -2.47 0.98 -35.29
N ALA A 679 -1.45 0.49 -36.00
CA ALA A 679 -0.47 -0.40 -35.40
C ALA A 679 0.45 0.40 -34.47
N LEU A 680 0.82 -0.17 -33.31
CA LEU A 680 1.74 0.42 -32.34
C LEU A 680 2.95 -0.49 -32.14
N LEU A 681 4.14 0.12 -32.19
CA LEU A 681 5.45 -0.52 -31.99
C LEU A 681 6.32 0.41 -31.14
N GLY A 682 7.15 -0.13 -30.24
CA GLY A 682 7.92 0.72 -29.32
C GLY A 682 8.99 0.04 -28.48
N GLU A 683 9.64 -1.02 -28.98
CA GLU A 683 10.63 -1.74 -28.16
C GLU A 683 11.91 -0.90 -27.95
N PRO A 684 12.28 -0.57 -26.69
CA PRO A 684 13.47 0.23 -26.40
C PRO A 684 14.77 -0.44 -26.91
N GLU A 685 14.82 -1.76 -26.95
CA GLU A 685 16.00 -2.54 -27.33
C GLU A 685 16.44 -2.29 -28.77
N TRP A 686 15.56 -1.83 -29.67
CA TRP A 686 15.93 -1.51 -31.05
C TRP A 686 16.92 -0.35 -31.18
N LEU A 687 16.99 0.51 -30.16
CA LEU A 687 17.97 1.58 -30.08
C LEU A 687 19.39 1.07 -29.78
N GLN A 688 19.51 -0.15 -29.25
CA GLN A 688 20.79 -0.76 -28.88
C GLN A 688 21.17 -1.97 -29.76
N GLY A 689 20.18 -2.68 -30.31
CA GLY A 689 20.37 -3.96 -30.99
C GLY A 689 20.42 -3.90 -32.52
N ALA A 690 21.01 -4.94 -33.12
CA ALA A 690 21.08 -5.13 -34.58
C ALA A 690 19.73 -5.56 -35.19
N ASP A 691 18.93 -6.33 -34.46
CA ASP A 691 17.74 -7.01 -34.99
C ASP A 691 16.57 -6.07 -35.34
N GLY A 692 16.58 -4.83 -34.81
CA GLY A 692 15.89 -3.66 -35.33
C GLY A 692 14.35 -3.72 -35.50
N LEU A 693 13.79 -2.60 -35.95
CA LEU A 693 12.35 -2.39 -36.20
C LEU A 693 11.84 -3.01 -37.52
N ALA A 694 12.75 -3.28 -38.46
CA ALA A 694 12.42 -3.67 -39.82
C ALA A 694 11.62 -5.00 -39.94
N PRO A 695 11.93 -6.07 -39.18
CA PRO A 695 11.14 -7.31 -39.23
C PRO A 695 9.67 -7.10 -38.88
N ALA A 696 9.38 -6.32 -37.83
CA ALA A 696 8.01 -6.00 -37.45
C ALA A 696 7.28 -5.18 -38.52
N CYS A 697 7.97 -4.19 -39.11
CA CYS A 697 7.40 -3.40 -40.20
C CYS A 697 7.08 -4.24 -41.44
N ARG A 698 7.95 -5.20 -41.80
CA ARG A 698 7.69 -6.12 -42.92
C ARG A 698 6.47 -7.02 -42.67
N ARG A 699 6.30 -7.53 -41.45
CA ARG A 699 5.10 -8.31 -41.10
C ARG A 699 3.85 -7.44 -41.15
N LEU A 700 3.94 -6.19 -40.68
CA LEU A 700 2.84 -5.24 -40.78
C LEU A 700 2.51 -4.94 -42.26
N ALA A 701 3.49 -4.72 -43.11
CA ALA A 701 3.28 -4.53 -44.54
C ALA A 701 2.60 -5.76 -45.18
N ALA A 702 3.07 -6.97 -44.87
CA ALA A 702 2.46 -8.20 -45.35
C ALA A 702 1.01 -8.35 -44.87
N PHE A 703 0.70 -8.05 -43.61
CA PHE A 703 -0.67 -8.03 -43.10
C PHE A 703 -1.54 -7.03 -43.89
N GLN A 704 -1.04 -5.82 -44.11
CA GLN A 704 -1.76 -4.77 -44.84
C GLN A 704 -2.01 -5.11 -46.30
N GLU A 705 -1.17 -5.92 -46.93
CA GLU A 705 -1.39 -6.38 -48.31
C GLU A 705 -2.56 -7.37 -48.40
N HIS A 706 -2.69 -8.26 -47.41
CA HIS A 706 -3.62 -9.40 -47.46
C HIS A 706 -4.95 -9.14 -46.72
N ALA A 707 -4.96 -8.33 -45.67
CA ALA A 707 -6.16 -8.05 -44.89
C ALA A 707 -7.17 -7.22 -45.70
N ALA A 708 -8.44 -7.61 -45.61
CA ALA A 708 -9.57 -6.83 -46.11
C ALA A 708 -9.79 -5.58 -45.25
N HIS A 709 -9.63 -5.70 -43.92
CA HIS A 709 -9.65 -4.57 -42.99
C HIS A 709 -8.24 -4.26 -42.49
N ARG A 710 -7.76 -3.06 -42.85
CA ARG A 710 -6.36 -2.64 -42.70
C ARG A 710 -6.19 -1.65 -41.56
N PHE A 711 -5.03 -1.65 -40.92
CA PHE A 711 -4.61 -0.54 -40.06
C PHE A 711 -4.55 0.75 -40.87
N GLN A 712 -4.90 1.87 -40.25
CA GLN A 712 -4.86 3.18 -40.94
C GLN A 712 -3.46 3.79 -40.97
N GLY A 713 -2.56 3.34 -40.11
CA GLY A 713 -1.18 3.78 -40.05
C GLY A 713 -0.36 3.04 -39.00
N LEU A 714 0.89 3.47 -38.84
CA LEU A 714 1.84 2.99 -37.86
C LEU A 714 2.18 4.13 -36.89
N LYS A 715 2.11 3.85 -35.61
CA LYS A 715 2.55 4.69 -34.51
C LYS A 715 3.80 4.07 -33.88
N LEU A 716 4.88 4.84 -33.83
CA LEU A 716 6.13 4.45 -33.17
C LEU A 716 6.25 5.17 -31.84
N ASP A 717 6.21 4.41 -30.75
CA ASP A 717 6.50 4.89 -29.41
C ASP A 717 7.93 4.50 -29.01
N LEU A 718 8.90 5.23 -29.57
CA LEU A 718 10.33 5.01 -29.32
C LEU A 718 10.93 6.23 -28.65
N GLU A 719 11.41 6.02 -27.43
CA GLU A 719 11.87 7.06 -26.52
C GLU A 719 13.40 7.01 -26.32
N PRO A 720 14.22 7.60 -27.20
CA PRO A 720 15.68 7.52 -27.07
C PRO A 720 16.23 8.20 -25.82
N GLN A 721 15.46 9.10 -25.20
CA GLN A 721 15.79 9.71 -23.91
C GLN A 721 15.70 8.77 -22.72
N ALA A 722 14.93 7.69 -22.82
CA ALA A 722 14.80 6.72 -21.75
C ALA A 722 16.10 5.89 -21.59
N ASP A 723 16.95 5.85 -22.62
CA ASP A 723 18.29 5.27 -22.50
C ASP A 723 19.17 6.12 -21.56
N PRO A 724 19.79 5.53 -20.52
CA PRO A 724 20.68 6.27 -19.61
C PRO A 724 21.82 7.02 -20.32
N GLY A 725 22.21 6.55 -21.51
CA GLY A 725 23.17 7.18 -22.38
C GLY A 725 22.77 8.53 -22.94
N TRP A 726 21.46 8.81 -23.02
CA TRP A 726 20.97 10.11 -23.46
C TRP A 726 21.34 11.22 -22.47
N ALA A 727 21.18 10.96 -21.17
CA ALA A 727 21.51 11.91 -20.12
C ALA A 727 23.02 12.22 -20.05
N ALA A 728 23.87 11.23 -20.35
CA ALA A 728 25.33 11.38 -20.39
C ALA A 728 25.81 12.38 -21.47
N GLY A 729 24.99 12.66 -22.50
CA GLY A 729 25.32 13.61 -23.55
C GLY A 729 26.42 13.14 -24.51
N GLY A 730 27.05 14.09 -25.20
CA GLY A 730 28.20 13.84 -26.07
C GLY A 730 27.93 12.85 -27.22
N GLU A 731 28.93 12.01 -27.52
CA GLU A 731 28.89 11.03 -28.61
C GLU A 731 27.77 10.01 -28.44
N ARG A 732 27.46 9.61 -27.19
CA ARG A 732 26.42 8.60 -26.95
C ARG A 732 25.02 9.11 -27.27
N ARG A 733 24.70 10.35 -26.90
CA ARG A 733 23.43 10.98 -27.32
C ARG A 733 23.34 11.10 -28.84
N LEU A 734 24.44 11.48 -29.49
CA LEU A 734 24.49 11.58 -30.95
C LEU A 734 24.26 10.21 -31.62
N ALA A 735 24.89 9.15 -31.10
CA ALA A 735 24.70 7.79 -31.59
C ALA A 735 23.25 7.30 -31.45
N LEU A 736 22.62 7.51 -30.29
CA LEU A 736 21.20 7.21 -30.06
C LEU A 736 20.29 8.01 -31.00
N THR A 737 20.60 9.29 -31.20
CA THR A 737 19.85 10.16 -32.11
C THR A 737 19.93 9.66 -33.55
N ASN A 738 21.13 9.32 -34.03
CA ASN A 738 21.33 8.78 -35.38
C ASN A 738 20.60 7.45 -35.54
N ARG A 739 20.72 6.54 -34.56
CA ARG A 739 20.03 5.26 -34.57
C ARG A 739 18.52 5.43 -34.61
N TYR A 740 17.96 6.33 -33.80
CA TYR A 740 16.54 6.64 -33.81
C TYR A 740 16.07 7.12 -35.19
N LEU A 741 16.79 8.06 -35.81
CA LEU A 741 16.47 8.55 -37.15
C LEU A 741 16.60 7.46 -38.24
N GLU A 742 17.55 6.53 -38.11
CA GLU A 742 17.65 5.36 -38.98
C GLU A 742 16.43 4.44 -38.85
N LEU A 743 15.96 4.18 -37.62
CA LEU A 743 14.76 3.38 -37.39
C LEU A 743 13.51 4.04 -38.01
N LEU A 744 13.36 5.37 -37.90
CA LEU A 744 12.26 6.09 -38.54
C LEU A 744 12.29 5.96 -40.08
N ARG A 745 13.47 6.07 -40.69
CA ARG A 745 13.63 5.89 -42.14
C ARG A 745 13.35 4.45 -42.56
N ALA A 746 13.78 3.48 -41.75
CA ALA A 746 13.49 2.06 -41.99
C ALA A 746 11.98 1.80 -41.95
N ALA A 747 11.27 2.28 -40.92
CA ALA A 747 9.83 2.17 -40.84
C ALA A 747 9.11 2.80 -42.03
N ARG A 748 9.50 4.01 -42.43
CA ARG A 748 8.93 4.69 -43.60
C ARG A 748 9.18 3.94 -44.92
N THR A 749 10.31 3.25 -45.03
CA THR A 749 10.66 2.46 -46.22
C THR A 749 9.86 1.16 -46.28
N GLU A 750 9.73 0.47 -45.13
CA GLU A 750 9.10 -0.85 -45.04
C GLU A 750 7.57 -0.76 -44.96
N GLN A 751 7.00 0.36 -44.50
CA GLN A 751 5.56 0.56 -44.35
C GLN A 751 5.13 1.90 -44.99
N PRO A 752 4.50 1.89 -46.19
CA PRO A 752 4.05 3.11 -46.87
C PRO A 752 2.83 3.81 -46.24
N ALA A 753 2.16 3.18 -45.26
CA ALA A 753 1.06 3.81 -44.53
C ALA A 753 1.52 5.06 -43.73
N ALA A 754 0.56 5.83 -43.22
CA ALA A 754 0.86 7.02 -42.44
C ALA A 754 1.73 6.65 -41.21
N LEU A 755 2.84 7.37 -41.03
CA LEU A 755 3.80 7.13 -39.96
C LEU A 755 3.74 8.26 -38.93
N TRP A 756 3.36 7.90 -37.72
CA TRP A 756 3.34 8.80 -36.56
C TRP A 756 4.36 8.36 -35.53
N VAL A 757 4.84 9.32 -34.74
CA VAL A 757 5.83 9.05 -33.72
C VAL A 757 5.48 9.74 -32.40
N ASP A 758 5.81 9.12 -31.28
CA ASP A 758 5.76 9.77 -29.97
C ASP A 758 7.04 10.57 -29.74
N CYS A 759 6.86 11.81 -29.30
CA CYS A 759 7.92 12.77 -29.08
C CYS A 759 7.76 13.37 -27.68
N PRO A 760 8.75 13.24 -26.80
CA PRO A 760 8.70 13.89 -25.51
C PRO A 760 8.64 15.40 -25.66
N ALA A 761 7.95 16.10 -24.76
CA ALA A 761 7.78 17.54 -24.85
C ALA A 761 9.12 18.31 -25.01
N GLN A 762 10.23 17.79 -24.48
CA GLN A 762 11.55 18.39 -24.61
C GLN A 762 12.11 18.45 -26.05
N PHE A 763 11.63 17.61 -26.97
CA PHE A 763 12.05 17.64 -28.39
C PHE A 763 11.52 18.88 -29.11
N PHE A 764 10.47 19.49 -28.59
CA PHE A 764 9.85 20.67 -29.19
C PHE A 764 10.51 21.98 -28.77
N ARG A 765 11.56 21.93 -27.94
CA ARG A 765 12.31 23.12 -27.55
C ARG A 765 13.28 23.54 -28.65
N VAL A 766 13.64 24.82 -28.63
CA VAL A 766 14.54 25.43 -29.63
C VAL A 766 15.88 24.69 -29.73
N GLU A 767 16.39 24.14 -28.63
CA GLU A 767 17.66 23.43 -28.58
C GLU A 767 17.65 22.09 -29.36
N GLN A 768 16.46 21.53 -29.63
CA GLN A 768 16.28 20.25 -30.35
C GLN A 768 15.74 20.45 -31.76
N ARG A 769 15.76 21.68 -32.29
CA ARG A 769 15.17 22.02 -33.59
C ARG A 769 15.69 21.17 -34.75
N GLU A 770 16.98 20.84 -34.76
CA GLU A 770 17.58 20.01 -35.82
C GLU A 770 17.02 18.58 -35.80
N LEU A 771 16.95 17.96 -34.60
CA LEU A 771 16.33 16.66 -34.41
C LEU A 771 14.86 16.68 -34.84
N LEU A 772 14.10 17.66 -34.35
CA LEU A 772 12.68 17.79 -34.68
C LEU A 772 12.45 17.96 -36.18
N THR A 773 13.31 18.73 -36.86
CA THR A 773 13.26 18.89 -38.33
C THR A 773 13.53 17.57 -39.06
N ALA A 774 14.49 16.77 -38.58
CA ALA A 774 14.79 15.47 -39.15
C ALA A 774 13.65 14.45 -38.94
N ILE A 775 13.00 14.45 -37.78
CA ILE A 775 11.81 13.64 -37.50
C ILE A 775 10.66 14.08 -38.41
N ALA A 776 10.39 15.38 -38.49
CA ALA A 776 9.33 15.94 -39.33
C ALA A 776 9.53 15.61 -40.81
N ALA A 777 10.77 15.49 -41.30
CA ALA A 777 11.04 15.10 -42.68
C ALA A 777 10.63 13.64 -43.00
N THR A 778 10.57 12.77 -41.99
CA THR A 778 10.38 11.32 -42.17
C THR A 778 8.96 10.84 -41.78
N THR A 779 8.25 11.62 -40.97
CA THR A 779 6.94 11.27 -40.39
C THR A 779 5.81 12.11 -40.96
N ASP A 780 4.58 11.63 -40.88
CA ASP A 780 3.38 12.36 -41.31
C ASP A 780 2.77 13.19 -40.17
N GLY A 781 2.98 12.75 -38.92
CA GLY A 781 2.56 13.46 -37.72
C GLY A 781 3.34 13.03 -36.48
N ALA A 782 3.10 13.71 -35.36
CA ALA A 782 3.69 13.38 -34.07
C ALA A 782 2.67 13.50 -32.93
N THR A 783 2.95 12.84 -31.81
CA THR A 783 2.28 13.13 -30.54
C THR A 783 3.32 13.73 -29.59
N ALA A 784 3.05 14.93 -29.10
CA ALA A 784 3.82 15.53 -28.02
C ALA A 784 3.38 14.92 -26.69
N LEU A 785 4.26 14.20 -26.00
CA LEU A 785 4.00 13.63 -24.68
C LEU A 785 4.09 14.75 -23.63
N CYS A 786 2.97 15.44 -23.43
CA CYS A 786 2.83 16.57 -22.52
C CYS A 786 2.55 16.07 -21.10
N TYR A 787 3.38 15.16 -20.59
CA TYR A 787 3.17 14.49 -19.31
C TYR A 787 3.48 15.43 -18.15
N SER A 788 2.49 15.61 -17.27
CA SER A 788 2.58 16.37 -16.03
C SER A 788 1.35 16.10 -15.16
N ALA A 789 1.54 16.06 -13.84
CA ALA A 789 0.44 16.02 -12.87
C ALA A 789 -0.32 17.35 -12.74
N ASP A 790 0.16 18.43 -13.37
CA ASP A 790 -0.48 19.73 -13.40
C ASP A 790 -1.12 20.03 -14.78
N PRO A 791 -2.46 20.12 -14.88
CA PRO A 791 -3.14 20.46 -16.13
C PRO A 791 -2.66 21.77 -16.79
N GLU A 792 -2.28 22.78 -16.01
CA GLU A 792 -1.79 24.05 -16.58
C GLU A 792 -0.43 23.86 -17.26
N ARG A 793 0.43 23.03 -16.66
CA ARG A 793 1.71 22.63 -17.25
C ARG A 793 1.53 21.86 -18.55
N VAL A 794 0.54 20.95 -18.62
CA VAL A 794 0.18 20.23 -19.86
C VAL A 794 -0.16 21.22 -20.99
N VAL A 795 -1.00 22.22 -20.72
CA VAL A 795 -1.38 23.26 -21.70
C VAL A 795 -0.16 24.09 -22.15
N ALA A 796 0.76 24.39 -21.24
CA ALA A 796 1.99 25.10 -21.57
C ALA A 796 2.90 24.29 -22.51
N LEU A 797 3.12 23.00 -22.20
CA LEU A 797 3.91 22.10 -23.05
C LEU A 797 3.27 21.91 -24.43
N ALA A 798 1.95 21.78 -24.49
CA ALA A 798 1.21 21.67 -25.75
C ALA A 798 1.38 22.92 -26.63
N ARG A 799 1.39 24.11 -26.04
CA ARG A 799 1.64 25.37 -26.76
C ARG A 799 3.05 25.43 -27.33
N GLU A 800 4.05 25.00 -26.57
CA GLU A 800 5.44 24.90 -27.06
C GLU A 800 5.54 23.93 -28.24
N ALA A 801 4.92 22.76 -28.13
CA ALA A 801 4.90 21.75 -29.18
C ALA A 801 4.22 22.25 -30.46
N LEU A 802 3.07 22.91 -30.33
CA LEU A 802 2.32 23.48 -31.44
C LEU A 802 3.12 24.56 -32.19
N ALA A 803 3.90 25.37 -31.48
CA ALA A 803 4.74 26.40 -32.10
C ALA A 803 5.94 25.82 -32.87
N ALA A 804 6.42 24.64 -32.48
CA ALA A 804 7.63 24.02 -33.03
C ALA A 804 7.37 23.03 -34.17
N TRP A 805 6.18 22.42 -34.23
CA TRP A 805 5.86 21.32 -35.15
C TRP A 805 5.05 21.77 -36.38
N PRO A 806 5.51 21.50 -37.63
CA PRO A 806 4.85 22.01 -38.83
C PRO A 806 3.76 21.09 -39.42
N LYS A 807 3.51 19.91 -38.84
CA LYS A 807 2.58 18.88 -39.36
C LYS A 807 1.43 18.61 -38.38
N GLU A 808 0.66 17.55 -38.61
CA GLU A 808 -0.34 17.08 -37.64
C GLU A 808 0.32 16.74 -36.30
N LEU A 809 -0.29 17.23 -35.22
CA LEU A 809 0.22 17.09 -33.86
C LEU A 809 -0.89 16.65 -32.91
N GLU A 810 -0.60 15.64 -32.11
CA GLU A 810 -1.38 15.20 -30.96
C GLU A 810 -0.76 15.65 -29.64
N PHE A 811 -1.59 15.81 -28.61
CA PHE A 811 -1.12 16.10 -27.25
C PHE A 811 -1.39 14.88 -26.36
N GLY A 812 -0.35 14.12 -26.06
CA GLY A 812 -0.38 12.98 -25.14
C GLY A 812 -0.47 13.44 -23.70
N ILE A 813 -1.42 12.88 -22.95
CA ILE A 813 -1.56 13.07 -21.51
C ILE A 813 -1.52 11.72 -20.80
N GLU A 814 -0.75 11.63 -19.73
CA GLU A 814 -0.59 10.39 -18.97
C GLU A 814 -1.71 10.23 -17.93
N LEU A 815 -2.36 9.07 -17.93
CA LEU A 815 -3.42 8.70 -16.98
C LEU A 815 -3.12 7.38 -16.24
N GLY A 816 -2.09 6.67 -16.67
CA GLY A 816 -1.70 5.36 -16.17
C GLY A 816 -1.21 5.39 -14.73
N SER A 817 -1.35 4.25 -14.06
CA SER A 817 -0.89 4.02 -12.69
C SER A 817 0.60 3.73 -12.57
N GLY A 818 1.25 3.34 -13.66
CA GLY A 818 2.67 2.96 -13.69
C GLY A 818 3.63 4.14 -13.82
N SER A 819 3.12 5.32 -14.18
CA SER A 819 3.95 6.49 -14.48
C SER A 819 4.27 7.30 -13.21
N PRO A 820 5.40 8.05 -13.19
CA PRO A 820 5.76 8.91 -12.05
C PRO A 820 4.62 9.84 -11.64
N ALA A 821 4.47 10.06 -10.33
CA ALA A 821 3.35 10.82 -9.76
C ALA A 821 3.31 12.29 -10.22
N ASP A 822 4.44 12.84 -10.69
CA ASP A 822 4.58 14.18 -11.25
C ASP A 822 4.35 14.26 -12.78
N GLU A 823 4.19 13.11 -13.44
CA GLU A 823 3.95 12.99 -14.88
C GLU A 823 2.50 12.59 -15.21
N THR A 824 1.79 11.98 -14.26
CA THR A 824 0.43 11.44 -14.47
C THR A 824 -0.68 12.33 -13.91
N LEU A 825 -1.77 12.47 -14.67
CA LEU A 825 -3.04 13.08 -14.23
C LEU A 825 -3.99 12.06 -13.60
N ARG A 826 -3.47 10.90 -13.17
CA ARG A 826 -4.27 9.89 -12.47
C ARG A 826 -5.04 10.49 -11.29
N GLY A 827 -6.34 10.19 -11.22
CA GLY A 827 -7.23 10.70 -10.19
C GLY A 827 -7.80 12.10 -10.46
N LEU A 828 -7.45 12.73 -11.59
CA LEU A 828 -8.11 13.96 -12.02
C LEU A 828 -9.60 13.70 -12.25
N ALA A 829 -10.46 14.51 -11.62
CA ALA A 829 -11.91 14.38 -11.79
C ALA A 829 -12.30 14.47 -13.27
N PRO A 830 -13.26 13.67 -13.77
CA PRO A 830 -13.65 13.65 -15.19
C PRO A 830 -13.97 15.05 -15.76
N THR A 831 -14.64 15.91 -14.98
CA THR A 831 -14.94 17.29 -15.37
C THR A 831 -13.70 18.16 -15.58
N ARG A 832 -12.64 17.95 -14.77
CA ARG A 832 -11.36 18.64 -14.94
C ARG A 832 -10.59 18.09 -16.14
N LEU A 833 -10.67 16.79 -16.40
CA LEU A 833 -10.10 16.17 -17.60
C LEU A 833 -10.78 16.71 -18.87
N ASP A 834 -12.10 16.84 -18.88
CA ASP A 834 -12.85 17.45 -19.98
C ASP A 834 -12.48 18.93 -20.17
N THR A 835 -12.31 19.67 -19.09
CA THR A 835 -11.85 21.08 -19.14
C THR A 835 -10.45 21.18 -19.74
N LEU A 836 -9.53 20.27 -19.39
CA LEU A 836 -8.21 20.20 -19.98
C LEU A 836 -8.28 19.87 -21.48
N ARG A 837 -9.07 18.88 -21.88
CA ARG A 837 -9.29 18.53 -23.31
C ARG A 837 -9.85 19.71 -24.10
N GLN A 838 -10.80 20.45 -23.54
CA GLN A 838 -11.33 21.67 -24.16
C GLN A 838 -10.26 22.76 -24.29
N SER A 839 -9.40 22.91 -23.29
CA SER A 839 -8.29 23.87 -23.32
C SER A 839 -7.26 23.52 -24.40
N LEU A 840 -6.92 22.24 -24.54
CA LEU A 840 -6.04 21.74 -25.60
C LEU A 840 -6.67 21.89 -26.99
N ALA A 841 -7.97 21.62 -27.13
CA ALA A 841 -8.71 21.83 -28.37
C ALA A 841 -8.80 23.32 -28.73
N ALA A 842 -8.97 24.21 -27.75
CA ALA A 842 -8.99 25.65 -27.97
C ALA A 842 -7.63 26.19 -28.43
N LEU A 843 -6.51 25.65 -27.92
CA LEU A 843 -5.17 25.99 -28.39
C LEU A 843 -5.00 25.68 -29.89
N ALA A 844 -5.61 24.58 -30.35
CA ALA A 844 -5.56 24.16 -31.74
C ALA A 844 -6.42 25.01 -32.69
N GLY A 845 -7.49 25.65 -32.18
CA GLY A 845 -8.54 26.30 -32.96
C GLY A 845 -8.15 27.55 -33.75
N GLY A 846 -6.85 27.89 -33.85
CA GLY A 846 -6.33 29.02 -34.62
C GLY A 846 -5.57 28.66 -35.90
N ALA A 847 -5.22 27.39 -36.11
CA ALA A 847 -4.43 26.95 -37.27
C ALA A 847 -4.85 25.54 -37.72
N ALA A 848 -5.11 25.34 -39.01
CA ALA A 848 -5.14 23.99 -39.58
C ALA A 848 -3.72 23.41 -39.51
N PRO A 849 -3.51 22.17 -39.02
CA PRO A 849 -4.33 20.96 -39.22
C PRO A 849 -4.95 20.38 -37.92
N THR A 850 -5.66 19.25 -38.03
CA THR A 850 -6.47 18.62 -36.97
C THR A 850 -5.64 18.15 -35.76
N HIS A 851 -5.43 19.04 -34.78
CA HIS A 851 -4.83 18.66 -33.50
C HIS A 851 -5.86 17.97 -32.60
N ARG A 852 -5.44 16.90 -31.90
CA ARG A 852 -6.29 16.14 -30.98
C ARG A 852 -5.56 15.77 -29.69
N THR A 853 -6.29 15.41 -28.65
CA THR A 853 -5.72 14.90 -27.40
C THR A 853 -5.58 13.38 -27.47
N ALA A 854 -4.47 12.85 -26.97
CA ALA A 854 -4.23 11.42 -26.85
C ALA A 854 -4.21 11.04 -25.36
N LEU A 855 -5.08 10.13 -24.94
CA LEU A 855 -5.17 9.62 -23.57
C LEU A 855 -4.23 8.42 -23.45
N HIS A 856 -3.16 8.55 -22.69
CA HIS A 856 -2.19 7.46 -22.54
C HIS A 856 -2.82 6.32 -21.75
N ASP A 857 -2.71 5.11 -22.31
CA ASP A 857 -3.28 3.85 -21.82
C ASP A 857 -4.84 3.78 -21.82
N LEU A 858 -5.39 2.96 -22.72
CA LEU A 858 -6.81 2.67 -22.81
C LEU A 858 -7.36 2.08 -21.50
N THR A 859 -6.55 1.30 -20.76
CA THR A 859 -7.01 0.69 -19.51
C THR A 859 -7.28 1.71 -18.41
N ALA A 860 -6.63 2.88 -18.47
CA ALA A 860 -6.86 3.98 -17.53
C ALA A 860 -8.22 4.66 -17.70
N VAL A 861 -8.83 4.53 -18.88
CA VAL A 861 -10.17 5.08 -19.19
C VAL A 861 -11.26 4.01 -19.23
N MET A 862 -10.89 2.74 -19.20
CA MET A 862 -11.86 1.66 -19.07
C MET A 862 -12.52 1.74 -17.69
N PRO A 863 -13.85 1.57 -17.62
CA PRO A 863 -14.47 1.30 -16.32
C PRO A 863 -13.78 0.08 -15.74
N ALA A 864 -13.51 0.10 -14.43
CA ALA A 864 -13.07 -1.10 -13.73
C ALA A 864 -14.00 -2.26 -14.16
N PRO A 865 -13.45 -3.43 -14.53
CA PRO A 865 -14.25 -4.51 -15.07
C PRO A 865 -15.45 -4.74 -14.14
N PRO A 866 -16.69 -4.70 -14.68
CA PRO A 866 -17.85 -4.94 -13.85
C PRO A 866 -17.65 -6.30 -13.18
N SER A 867 -17.85 -6.38 -11.86
CA SER A 867 -17.93 -7.66 -11.16
C SER A 867 -18.83 -8.60 -12.00
N PRO A 868 -18.35 -9.79 -12.37
CA PRO A 868 -18.98 -10.59 -13.41
C PRO A 868 -20.46 -10.80 -13.09
N ALA A 869 -21.33 -10.26 -13.96
CA ALA A 869 -22.75 -10.52 -13.89
C ALA A 869 -22.98 -12.01 -14.13
N GLN A 870 -23.75 -12.66 -13.25
CA GLN A 870 -24.18 -14.05 -13.39
C GLN A 870 -24.70 -14.28 -14.82
N PRO A 871 -24.17 -15.26 -15.58
CA PRO A 871 -24.68 -15.56 -16.90
C PRO A 871 -26.15 -15.98 -16.79
N ALA A 872 -27.03 -15.29 -17.53
CA ALA A 872 -28.41 -15.70 -17.70
C ALA A 872 -28.42 -17.13 -18.26
N SER A 873 -29.16 -18.01 -17.60
CA SER A 873 -29.24 -19.42 -17.96
C SER A 873 -29.68 -19.59 -19.42
N PRO A 874 -28.91 -20.28 -20.27
CA PRO A 874 -29.36 -20.57 -21.62
C PRO A 874 -30.55 -21.53 -21.55
N SER A 875 -31.67 -21.12 -22.11
CA SER A 875 -32.80 -21.99 -22.43
C SER A 875 -32.33 -23.13 -23.35
N GLN A 876 -32.43 -24.36 -22.84
CA GLN A 876 -32.05 -25.58 -23.53
C GLN A 876 -32.85 -25.79 -24.83
N PRO A 877 -32.20 -26.19 -25.95
CA PRO A 877 -32.90 -26.83 -27.04
C PRO A 877 -33.17 -28.31 -26.73
N ALA A 878 -34.28 -28.81 -27.26
CA ALA A 878 -34.81 -30.16 -27.06
C ALA A 878 -33.82 -31.28 -27.46
N SER A 879 -33.84 -32.35 -26.67
CA SER A 879 -33.04 -33.57 -26.85
C SER A 879 -33.38 -34.34 -28.14
N PRO A 880 -32.40 -34.92 -28.86
CA PRO A 880 -32.65 -35.99 -29.81
C PRO A 880 -32.57 -37.38 -29.14
N PRO A 881 -33.18 -38.43 -29.72
CA PRO A 881 -33.36 -39.72 -29.06
C PRO A 881 -32.15 -40.66 -29.17
N HIS A 882 -32.12 -41.59 -28.22
CA HIS A 882 -31.21 -42.73 -28.04
C HIS A 882 -30.78 -43.48 -29.31
N LEU A 883 -29.50 -43.91 -29.32
CA LEU A 883 -29.07 -45.21 -29.88
C LEU A 883 -28.00 -45.87 -28.98
N PRO A 884 -27.86 -47.22 -29.02
CA PRO A 884 -27.15 -47.98 -28.00
C PRO A 884 -25.74 -48.46 -28.42
N GLY A 885 -24.88 -48.65 -27.42
CA GLY A 885 -23.89 -49.74 -27.34
C GLY A 885 -22.60 -49.61 -28.16
N ASN A 886 -21.45 -49.50 -27.50
CA ASN A 886 -20.56 -50.66 -27.26
C ASN A 886 -19.26 -50.22 -26.57
N GLN A 887 -18.86 -51.06 -25.61
CA GLN A 887 -17.55 -51.17 -24.97
C GLN A 887 -16.46 -51.65 -25.96
N PRO A 888 -15.15 -51.61 -25.63
CA PRO A 888 -14.53 -51.68 -24.29
C PRO A 888 -13.94 -50.37 -23.74
#